data_AF-A0A6A0ID14-F1
#
_entry.id   AF-A0A6A0ID14-F1
#
_cell.length_a   1.000
_cell.length_b   1.000
_cell.length_c   1.000
_cell.angle_alpha   90.00
_cell.angle_beta   90.00
_cell.angle_gamma   90.00
#
_symmetry.space_group_name_H-M   'P 1'
#
loop_
_entity.id
_entity.type
_entity.pdbx_description
1 polymer ?
#
loop_
_entity_poly.entity_id
_entity_poly.type
_entity_poly.pdbx_seq_one_letter_code
_entity_poly.pdbx_strand_id
1 'polypeptide(L)'
;MAFDLRQSAYEDFRSKVTERTAPLVAWVGAGLSVDAGLPDWRRLHQIGLEELKAKQARTDAGPDAAKLEGQYEVARREKSLWLGFELIERALGPTTFKEVIRRELSRCHSAPVPARYRNLWQLRLRGMISLNLDSLAARAFSEVHPGKPLMSFSGASVASHMHVLRGPHSFIASVHGVEADASTWVLTRARLKRLLGDDAYARFVSTILTNYTVLFVAVTADDEAVRTHLEKLSEARVDFGAHYWLTDRRDRSTDTWAEALGLRLIVYQNPDGRHAALGELFEDLHSHIPQDEDAPPVALPSAEPSPPLPPPEILLVRPAEEIRRTLNAHAARLKRGAEAAASMAELETTYDEAIHRAWYVTTSPPANKLLGYELLREVATGAFGHVFRATSPAGETVAIKLLRQDIRRRPEMLKSFRRGVQSMEILEKRHVPGVVPYRAASEIPAFVVMEFIEGPDLAEAVESNTKRLRDWSNVLRVASGLTRIIRAAHALPERVLHRDIRPENIMLPGFWEGEDWRVLVLDFDLSWHRGALEESVSVLPKEHVVGYLAPEQVEKREDVSTRNGLVDSFGLGMTFYFLATGRRPSFGQHRYRDWMDSVILLVRERGCKAWQSLPLRFARLILTCTRERQHERWDVSQILGELERLAEAARAPEDVRSAELLAEEIAARSTLGTGYVWDSDLMRARLSLPSGCELDVAGDESGSEVVVAIRWRSQGTEKWKHVTKYLPEAAQKAGALLRGHGWRSRSTKTGPGAAGVEVSVSVAEGSRSIKRLVDGLDAAARCFEFS
;
A
#
# COMPACT_ATOMS: atom_id res chain seq x y z
N MET A 1 -11.86 -2.97 31.64
CA MET A 1 -11.62 -2.43 30.28
C MET A 1 -12.64 -1.32 30.07
N ALA A 2 -12.14 -0.11 29.83
CA ALA A 2 -12.96 1.06 29.50
C ALA A 2 -13.46 1.02 28.04
N PHE A 3 -12.88 0.16 27.19
CA PHE A 3 -13.27 -0.04 25.80
C PHE A 3 -13.87 -1.44 25.53
N ASP A 4 -14.93 -1.50 24.72
CA ASP A 4 -15.58 -2.76 24.33
C ASP A 4 -14.94 -3.31 23.03
N LEU A 5 -14.14 -4.37 23.18
CA LEU A 5 -13.42 -5.04 22.10
C LEU A 5 -14.32 -5.92 21.21
N ARG A 6 -15.58 -6.17 21.60
CA ARG A 6 -16.50 -7.06 20.87
C ARG A 6 -17.43 -6.31 19.92
N GLN A 7 -17.20 -5.00 19.74
CA GLN A 7 -17.92 -4.22 18.74
C GLN A 7 -17.58 -4.76 17.34
N SER A 8 -18.57 -5.20 16.57
CA SER A 8 -18.36 -5.75 15.22
C SER A 8 -17.58 -4.80 14.30
N ALA A 9 -17.79 -3.49 14.42
CA ALA A 9 -17.03 -2.48 13.67
C ALA A 9 -15.55 -2.44 14.11
N TYR A 10 -15.28 -2.59 15.40
CA TYR A 10 -13.91 -2.63 15.92
C TYR A 10 -13.19 -3.92 15.55
N GLU A 11 -13.85 -5.09 15.62
CA GLU A 11 -13.24 -6.37 15.25
C GLU A 11 -12.81 -6.38 13.77
N ASP A 12 -13.66 -5.88 12.87
CA ASP A 12 -13.32 -5.72 11.46
C ASP A 12 -12.19 -4.69 11.25
N PHE A 13 -12.21 -3.57 11.98
CA PHE A 13 -11.15 -2.57 11.92
C PHE A 13 -9.81 -3.15 12.38
N ARG A 14 -9.80 -3.82 13.54
CA ARG A 14 -8.63 -4.48 14.11
C ARG A 14 -8.04 -5.45 13.11
N SER A 15 -8.85 -6.36 12.56
CA SER A 15 -8.43 -7.31 11.53
C SER A 15 -7.79 -6.61 10.33
N LYS A 16 -8.38 -5.54 9.77
CA LYS A 16 -7.76 -4.77 8.67
C LYS A 16 -6.41 -4.17 9.03
N VAL A 17 -6.29 -3.58 10.21
CA VAL A 17 -5.03 -2.96 10.68
C VAL A 17 -3.94 -4.02 10.88
N THR A 18 -4.30 -5.16 11.46
CA THR A 18 -3.33 -6.20 11.85
C THR A 18 -2.98 -7.13 10.70
N GLU A 19 -3.91 -7.41 9.78
CA GLU A 19 -3.67 -8.20 8.57
C GLU A 19 -2.97 -7.37 7.47
N ARG A 20 -3.03 -6.03 7.51
CA ARG A 20 -2.33 -5.12 6.58
C ARG A 20 -2.63 -5.37 5.10
N THR A 21 -3.87 -5.74 4.79
CA THR A 21 -4.32 -5.95 3.40
C THR A 21 -4.65 -4.63 2.69
N ALA A 22 -4.97 -3.57 3.43
CA ALA A 22 -5.23 -2.25 2.89
C ALA A 22 -4.44 -1.17 3.65
N PRO A 23 -3.91 -0.15 2.95
CA PRO A 23 -3.23 0.96 3.61
C PRO A 23 -4.23 1.82 4.40
N LEU A 24 -3.79 2.33 5.55
CA LEU A 24 -4.61 3.10 6.48
C LEU A 24 -4.30 4.61 6.37
N VAL A 25 -5.34 5.44 6.33
CA VAL A 25 -5.25 6.91 6.40
C VAL A 25 -6.10 7.40 7.57
N ALA A 26 -5.57 8.34 8.36
CA ALA A 26 -6.35 8.98 9.42
C ALA A 26 -6.89 10.32 8.94
N TRP A 27 -8.18 10.58 9.16
CA TRP A 27 -8.76 11.90 8.98
C TRP A 27 -9.00 12.53 10.35
N VAL A 28 -8.22 13.57 10.67
CA VAL A 28 -8.15 14.15 12.01
C VAL A 28 -8.79 15.54 12.09
N GLY A 29 -9.55 15.76 13.15
CA GLY A 29 -10.15 17.06 13.49
C GLY A 29 -9.43 17.82 14.61
N ALA A 30 -9.92 19.03 14.90
CA ALA A 30 -9.29 19.98 15.84
C ALA A 30 -9.28 19.50 17.29
N GLY A 31 -10.15 18.55 17.65
CA GLY A 31 -10.19 17.98 18.99
C GLY A 31 -8.88 17.28 19.41
N LEU A 32 -8.09 16.78 18.47
CA LEU A 32 -6.82 16.09 18.76
C LEU A 32 -5.72 17.02 19.31
N SER A 33 -5.82 18.32 19.01
CA SER A 33 -4.83 19.32 19.43
C SER A 33 -5.17 19.98 20.78
N VAL A 34 -6.36 19.73 21.34
CA VAL A 34 -6.83 20.33 22.60
C VAL A 34 -5.98 19.93 23.80
N ASP A 35 -5.52 18.67 23.85
CA ASP A 35 -4.64 18.18 24.93
C ASP A 35 -3.29 18.94 24.98
N ALA A 36 -2.89 19.55 23.87
CA ALA A 36 -1.68 20.39 23.78
C ALA A 36 -1.94 21.85 24.16
N GLY A 37 -3.15 22.20 24.60
CA GLY A 37 -3.55 23.57 24.94
C GLY A 37 -3.84 24.46 23.73
N LEU A 38 -4.00 23.89 22.53
CA LEU A 38 -4.42 24.63 21.34
C LEU A 38 -5.95 24.73 21.27
N PRO A 39 -6.50 25.86 20.79
CA PRO A 39 -7.94 26.01 20.65
C PRO A 39 -8.48 25.13 19.53
N ASP A 40 -9.65 24.53 19.77
CA ASP A 40 -10.47 23.98 18.69
C ASP A 40 -11.13 25.12 17.89
N TRP A 41 -11.88 24.76 16.83
CA TRP A 41 -12.54 25.76 15.98
C TRP A 41 -13.54 26.64 16.72
N ARG A 42 -14.24 26.10 17.73
CA ARG A 42 -15.23 26.85 18.51
C ARG A 42 -14.55 27.85 19.43
N ARG A 43 -13.48 27.44 20.11
CA ARG A 43 -12.69 28.33 20.96
C ARG A 43 -11.99 29.40 20.12
N LEU A 44 -11.49 29.08 18.95
CA LEU A 44 -10.88 30.04 18.04
C LEU A 44 -11.89 31.09 17.55
N HIS A 45 -13.11 30.67 17.23
CA HIS A 45 -14.23 31.58 16.93
C HIS A 45 -14.54 32.49 18.12
N GLN A 46 -14.59 31.95 19.34
CA GLN A 46 -14.81 32.73 20.55
C GLN A 46 -13.71 33.78 20.78
N ILE A 47 -12.45 33.43 20.57
CA ILE A 47 -11.32 34.38 20.67
C ILE A 47 -11.45 35.51 19.63
N GLY A 48 -11.92 35.19 18.41
CA GLY A 48 -12.23 36.20 17.40
C GLY A 48 -13.34 37.17 17.85
N LEU A 49 -14.39 36.66 18.50
CA LEU A 49 -15.45 37.48 19.09
C LEU A 49 -14.95 38.35 20.25
N GLU A 50 -14.07 37.80 21.10
CA GLU A 50 -13.43 38.54 22.21
C GLU A 50 -12.60 39.72 21.67
N GLU A 51 -11.81 39.51 20.60
CA GLU A 51 -11.05 40.59 19.96
C GLU A 51 -11.96 41.62 19.28
N LEU A 52 -13.05 41.19 18.64
CA LEU A 52 -14.04 42.10 18.04
C LEU A 52 -14.68 43.02 19.10
N LYS A 53 -15.03 42.45 20.26
CA LYS A 53 -15.54 43.20 21.40
C LYS A 53 -14.49 44.15 21.97
N ALA A 54 -13.23 43.73 22.04
CA ALA A 54 -12.13 44.62 22.45
C ALA A 54 -11.91 45.77 21.46
N LYS A 55 -12.02 45.52 20.15
CA LYS A 55 -11.95 46.56 19.10
C LYS A 55 -13.08 47.57 19.25
N GLN A 56 -14.30 47.11 19.49
CA GLN A 56 -15.45 47.97 19.77
C GLN A 56 -15.21 48.83 21.02
N ALA A 57 -14.75 48.26 22.13
CA ALA A 57 -14.46 49.00 23.36
C ALA A 57 -13.36 50.06 23.21
N ARG A 58 -12.44 49.88 22.24
CA ARG A 58 -11.39 50.86 21.88
C ARG A 58 -11.85 51.93 20.88
N THR A 59 -13.05 51.81 20.32
CA THR A 59 -13.60 52.74 19.32
C THR A 59 -14.42 53.81 20.03
N ASP A 60 -14.20 55.09 19.67
CA ASP A 60 -14.94 56.21 20.27
C ASP A 60 -16.46 56.06 20.09
N ALA A 61 -17.22 56.51 21.08
CA ALA A 61 -18.68 56.43 21.08
C ALA A 61 -19.26 57.21 19.88
N GLY A 62 -19.81 56.49 18.91
CA GLY A 62 -20.31 57.05 17.65
C GLY A 62 -20.89 55.98 16.70
N PRO A 63 -21.20 56.36 15.44
CA PRO A 63 -21.81 55.46 14.45
C PRO A 63 -21.00 54.18 14.20
N ASP A 64 -19.67 54.27 14.25
CA ASP A 64 -18.76 53.15 14.02
C ASP A 64 -18.76 52.15 15.19
N ALA A 65 -18.85 52.62 16.43
CA ALA A 65 -18.99 51.76 17.61
C ALA A 65 -20.33 51.00 17.60
N ALA A 66 -21.43 51.66 17.19
CA ALA A 66 -22.74 51.02 17.03
C ALA A 66 -22.74 49.97 15.90
N LYS A 67 -22.03 50.25 14.79
CA LYS A 67 -21.85 49.31 13.69
C LYS A 67 -21.08 48.05 14.12
N LEU A 68 -20.00 48.21 14.88
CA LEU A 68 -19.22 47.08 15.42
C LEU A 68 -20.03 46.23 16.41
N GLU A 69 -20.83 46.85 17.28
CA GLU A 69 -21.74 46.13 18.19
C GLU A 69 -22.77 45.29 17.39
N GLY A 70 -23.37 45.88 16.36
CA GLY A 70 -24.28 45.14 15.46
C GLY A 70 -23.59 43.97 14.77
N GLN A 71 -22.35 44.15 14.30
CA GLN A 71 -21.56 43.07 13.69
C GLN A 71 -21.21 41.96 14.70
N TYR A 72 -20.89 42.33 15.95
CA TYR A 72 -20.63 41.39 17.04
C TYR A 72 -21.87 40.54 17.35
N GLU A 73 -23.05 41.15 17.51
CA GLU A 73 -24.27 40.40 17.82
C GLU A 73 -24.69 39.45 16.70
N VAL A 74 -24.48 39.83 15.44
CA VAL A 74 -24.72 38.94 14.29
C VAL A 74 -23.74 37.77 14.30
N ALA A 75 -22.44 38.03 14.48
CA ALA A 75 -21.42 36.98 14.51
C ALA A 75 -21.60 36.03 15.72
N ARG A 76 -22.02 36.55 16.88
CA ARG A 76 -22.24 35.76 18.11
C ARG A 76 -23.42 34.77 17.99
N ARG A 77 -24.46 35.12 17.22
CA ARG A 77 -25.66 34.30 17.05
C ARG A 77 -25.54 33.30 15.89
N GLU A 78 -24.51 33.44 15.06
CA GLU A 78 -24.29 32.56 13.93
C GLU A 78 -23.93 31.13 14.39
N LYS A 79 -24.56 30.13 13.76
CA LYS A 79 -24.34 28.72 14.08
C LYS A 79 -23.26 28.08 13.21
N SER A 80 -23.10 28.54 11.96
CA SER A 80 -22.03 28.07 11.08
C SER A 80 -20.71 28.73 11.47
N LEU A 81 -19.73 27.92 11.87
CA LEU A 81 -18.39 28.42 12.21
C LEU A 81 -17.75 29.20 11.07
N TRP A 82 -17.89 28.71 9.83
CA TRP A 82 -17.29 29.33 8.64
C TRP A 82 -17.93 30.67 8.28
N LEU A 83 -19.24 30.81 8.47
CA LEU A 83 -19.92 32.10 8.28
C LEU A 83 -19.59 33.05 9.45
N GLY A 84 -19.51 32.54 10.67
CA GLY A 84 -19.09 33.30 11.85
C GLY A 84 -17.69 33.90 11.69
N PHE A 85 -16.71 33.09 11.27
CA PHE A 85 -15.36 33.58 10.95
C PHE A 85 -15.36 34.61 9.82
N GLU A 86 -16.19 34.45 8.78
CA GLU A 86 -16.30 35.44 7.70
C GLU A 86 -16.83 36.79 8.21
N LEU A 87 -17.82 36.76 9.10
CA LEU A 87 -18.36 37.96 9.74
C LEU A 87 -17.31 38.64 10.64
N ILE A 88 -16.55 37.85 11.41
CA ILE A 88 -15.47 38.34 12.27
C ILE A 88 -14.33 38.94 11.43
N GLU A 89 -13.87 38.26 10.37
CA GLU A 89 -12.81 38.76 9.47
C GLU A 89 -13.23 40.09 8.83
N ARG A 90 -14.50 40.20 8.38
CA ARG A 90 -15.03 41.44 7.80
C ARG A 90 -15.08 42.60 8.80
N ALA A 91 -15.36 42.32 10.08
CA ALA A 91 -15.47 43.35 11.12
C ALA A 91 -14.10 43.78 11.69
N LEU A 92 -13.20 42.81 11.92
CA LEU A 92 -11.84 43.08 12.41
C LEU A 92 -10.93 43.63 11.31
N GLY A 93 -11.12 43.21 10.07
CA GLY A 93 -10.19 43.40 8.97
C GLY A 93 -9.23 42.21 8.84
N PRO A 94 -8.77 41.89 7.61
CA PRO A 94 -8.02 40.67 7.33
C PRO A 94 -6.67 40.59 8.04
N THR A 95 -6.01 41.73 8.26
CA THR A 95 -4.70 41.78 8.94
C THR A 95 -4.84 41.41 10.42
N THR A 96 -5.70 42.12 11.15
CA THR A 96 -5.95 41.85 12.58
C THR A 96 -6.51 40.46 12.80
N PHE A 97 -7.43 40.01 11.94
CA PHE A 97 -7.93 38.64 12.01
C PHE A 97 -6.79 37.61 11.90
N LYS A 98 -5.90 37.76 10.92
CA LYS A 98 -4.74 36.87 10.77
C LYS A 98 -3.81 36.89 11.98
N GLU A 99 -3.55 38.06 12.56
CA GLU A 99 -2.71 38.20 13.75
C GLU A 99 -3.29 37.48 14.96
N VAL A 100 -4.60 37.59 15.19
CA VAL A 100 -5.30 36.87 16.27
C VAL A 100 -5.15 35.37 16.11
N ILE A 101 -5.37 34.84 14.90
CA ILE A 101 -5.26 33.41 14.64
C ILE A 101 -3.81 32.93 14.79
N ARG A 102 -2.82 33.65 14.23
CA ARG A 102 -1.39 33.31 14.37
C ARG A 102 -0.95 33.30 15.83
N ARG A 103 -1.40 34.26 16.63
CA ARG A 103 -1.07 34.36 18.06
C ARG A 103 -1.44 33.07 18.80
N GLU A 104 -2.61 32.52 18.53
CA GLU A 104 -3.05 31.28 19.17
C GLU A 104 -2.37 30.03 18.60
N LEU A 105 -2.21 29.95 17.28
CA LEU A 105 -1.59 28.79 16.63
C LEU A 105 -0.09 28.66 16.90
N SER A 106 0.64 29.77 17.04
CA SER A 106 2.09 29.78 17.25
C SER A 106 2.55 28.99 18.49
N ARG A 107 1.65 28.77 19.46
CA ARG A 107 1.88 27.90 20.64
C ARG A 107 2.16 26.45 20.26
N CYS A 108 1.76 26.01 19.06
CA CYS A 108 1.99 24.64 18.59
C CYS A 108 3.48 24.30 18.43
N HIS A 109 4.37 25.28 18.35
CA HIS A 109 5.81 25.04 18.24
C HIS A 109 6.44 24.58 19.56
N SER A 110 5.92 25.03 20.70
CA SER A 110 6.44 24.72 22.03
C SER A 110 5.57 23.72 22.80
N ALA A 111 4.31 23.53 22.40
CA ALA A 111 3.42 22.60 23.07
C ALA A 111 3.92 21.14 23.00
N PRO A 112 3.69 20.31 24.03
CA PRO A 112 4.01 18.89 23.96
C PRO A 112 3.12 18.20 22.91
N VAL A 113 3.67 17.24 22.18
CA VAL A 113 2.90 16.46 21.20
C VAL A 113 1.94 15.51 21.94
N PRO A 114 0.61 15.62 21.69
CA PRO A 114 -0.37 14.71 22.29
C PRO A 114 -0.07 13.24 21.99
N ALA A 115 -0.24 12.38 22.99
CA ALA A 115 -0.02 10.93 22.84
C ALA A 115 -0.86 10.32 21.71
N ARG A 116 -2.05 10.87 21.45
CA ARG A 116 -2.97 10.38 20.42
C ARG A 116 -2.39 10.51 19.01
N TYR A 117 -1.69 11.61 18.69
CA TYR A 117 -1.00 11.73 17.40
C TYR A 117 0.13 10.70 17.27
N ARG A 118 0.88 10.44 18.36
CA ARG A 118 1.92 9.40 18.37
C ARG A 118 1.32 8.01 18.15
N ASN A 119 0.26 7.67 18.87
CA ASN A 119 -0.43 6.38 18.74
C ASN A 119 -0.97 6.17 17.31
N LEU A 120 -1.55 7.22 16.70
CA LEU A 120 -1.98 7.17 15.30
C LEU A 120 -0.83 6.85 14.36
N TRP A 121 0.31 7.52 14.49
CA TRP A 121 1.48 7.21 13.65
C TRP A 121 2.05 5.81 13.90
N GLN A 122 1.96 5.29 15.12
CA GLN A 122 2.39 3.92 15.43
C GLN A 122 1.53 2.84 14.75
N LEU A 123 0.26 3.16 14.41
CA LEU A 123 -0.57 2.31 13.53
C LEU A 123 -0.08 2.24 12.08
N ARG A 124 1.03 2.92 11.76
CA ARG A 124 1.69 2.94 10.45
C ARG A 124 0.80 3.45 9.33
N LEU A 125 0.21 4.60 9.59
CA LEU A 125 -0.58 5.32 8.62
C LEU A 125 0.24 5.61 7.36
N ARG A 126 -0.39 5.36 6.22
CA ARG A 126 0.12 5.82 4.94
C ARG A 126 0.00 7.33 4.82
N GLY A 127 -0.95 7.95 5.50
CA GLY A 127 -1.00 9.40 5.61
C GLY A 127 -2.10 9.91 6.54
N MET A 128 -2.15 11.23 6.69
CA MET A 128 -3.11 11.92 7.52
C MET A 128 -3.75 13.09 6.77
N ILE A 129 -5.08 13.15 6.77
CA ILE A 129 -5.82 14.33 6.34
C ILE A 129 -6.12 15.14 7.59
N SER A 130 -5.51 16.32 7.69
CA SER A 130 -5.66 17.20 8.84
C SER A 130 -6.59 18.35 8.52
N LEU A 131 -7.64 18.49 9.32
CA LEU A 131 -8.45 19.71 9.35
C LEU A 131 -7.76 20.83 10.14
N ASN A 132 -6.64 20.54 10.82
CA ASN A 132 -5.97 21.47 11.72
C ASN A 132 -4.93 22.30 10.97
N LEU A 133 -4.73 23.54 11.41
CA LEU A 133 -3.70 24.43 10.87
C LEU A 133 -2.32 24.20 11.51
N ASP A 134 -2.27 23.54 12.66
CA ASP A 134 -1.05 23.35 13.46
C ASP A 134 -0.07 22.31 12.88
N SER A 135 1.13 22.26 13.47
CA SER A 135 2.22 21.36 13.07
C SER A 135 2.37 20.12 13.97
N LEU A 136 1.43 19.85 14.89
CA LEU A 136 1.56 18.76 15.87
C LEU A 136 1.57 17.37 15.21
N ALA A 137 0.76 17.17 14.17
CA ALA A 137 0.74 15.92 13.43
C ALA A 137 2.10 15.61 12.76
N ALA A 138 2.76 16.63 12.20
CA ALA A 138 4.07 16.50 11.59
C ALA A 138 5.17 16.26 12.64
N ARG A 139 5.13 16.99 13.76
CA ARG A 139 6.05 16.78 14.89
C ARG A 139 5.92 15.37 15.47
N ALA A 140 4.69 14.88 15.63
CA ALA A 140 4.43 13.51 16.08
C ALA A 140 5.01 12.46 15.13
N PHE A 141 4.93 12.69 13.82
CA PHE A 141 5.55 11.80 12.85
C PHE A 141 7.07 11.76 13.05
N SER A 142 7.73 12.92 13.18
CA SER A 142 9.18 13.00 13.39
C SER A 142 9.64 12.35 14.70
N GLU A 143 8.80 12.41 15.76
CA GLU A 143 9.07 11.72 17.03
C GLU A 143 8.95 10.20 16.91
N VAL A 144 7.97 9.68 16.16
CA VAL A 144 7.73 8.23 16.00
C VAL A 144 8.63 7.60 14.93
N HIS A 145 8.93 8.33 13.86
CA HIS A 145 9.69 7.88 12.70
C HIS A 145 10.89 8.80 12.44
N PRO A 146 11.87 8.86 13.34
CA PRO A 146 13.00 9.78 13.23
C PRO A 146 13.77 9.53 11.93
N GLY A 147 14.04 10.62 11.20
CA GLY A 147 14.77 10.59 9.93
C GLY A 147 13.96 10.14 8.72
N LYS A 148 12.70 9.70 8.87
CA LYS A 148 11.86 9.34 7.72
C LYS A 148 11.28 10.58 7.05
N PRO A 149 11.13 10.58 5.72
CA PRO A 149 10.55 11.69 4.98
C PRO A 149 9.03 11.73 5.19
N LEU A 150 8.50 12.95 5.32
CA LEU A 150 7.08 13.23 5.44
C LEU A 150 6.68 14.25 4.41
N MET A 151 5.76 13.88 3.52
CA MET A 151 5.25 14.78 2.51
C MET A 151 4.15 15.65 3.11
N SER A 152 4.29 16.98 3.08
CA SER A 152 3.30 17.88 3.66
C SER A 152 2.83 18.88 2.61
N PHE A 153 1.52 18.97 2.40
CA PHE A 153 0.93 19.91 1.46
C PHE A 153 -0.43 20.40 1.95
N SER A 154 -0.83 21.58 1.46
CA SER A 154 -2.12 22.19 1.80
C SER A 154 -3.22 21.74 0.84
N GLY A 155 -4.48 21.93 1.23
CA GLY A 155 -5.63 21.74 0.34
C GLY A 155 -5.52 22.50 -0.99
N ALA A 156 -4.94 23.70 -0.97
CA ALA A 156 -4.75 24.54 -2.15
C ALA A 156 -3.68 24.02 -3.14
N SER A 157 -2.78 23.15 -2.69
CA SER A 157 -1.68 22.59 -3.50
C SER A 157 -1.85 21.11 -3.84
N VAL A 158 -3.01 20.52 -3.53
CA VAL A 158 -3.28 19.08 -3.74
C VAL A 158 -3.09 18.66 -5.21
N ALA A 159 -3.45 19.51 -6.16
CA ALA A 159 -3.34 19.20 -7.59
C ALA A 159 -1.92 18.82 -8.03
N SER A 160 -0.90 19.50 -7.50
CA SER A 160 0.51 19.22 -7.83
C SER A 160 1.10 18.04 -7.03
N HIS A 161 0.36 17.49 -6.07
CA HIS A 161 0.83 16.45 -5.15
C HIS A 161 0.07 15.13 -5.27
N MET A 162 -0.79 14.96 -6.29
CA MET A 162 -1.54 13.71 -6.49
C MET A 162 -0.65 12.47 -6.62
N HIS A 163 0.58 12.61 -7.15
CA HIS A 163 1.55 11.52 -7.26
C HIS A 163 2.02 10.99 -5.89
N VAL A 164 1.93 11.79 -4.83
CA VAL A 164 2.33 11.40 -3.47
C VAL A 164 1.51 10.22 -2.96
N LEU A 165 0.24 10.08 -3.37
CA LEU A 165 -0.62 8.95 -2.99
C LEU A 165 -0.06 7.61 -3.48
N ARG A 166 0.53 7.60 -4.69
CA ARG A 166 1.20 6.44 -5.28
C ARG A 166 2.66 6.29 -4.82
N GLY A 167 3.17 7.25 -4.04
CA GLY A 167 4.52 7.25 -3.50
C GLY A 167 4.75 6.20 -2.41
N PRO A 168 5.98 6.05 -1.91
CA PRO A 168 6.29 5.15 -0.81
C PRO A 168 6.21 5.86 0.56
N HIS A 169 6.29 7.19 0.59
CA HIS A 169 6.50 8.00 1.79
C HIS A 169 5.20 8.54 2.36
N SER A 170 5.06 8.50 3.68
CA SER A 170 3.90 9.03 4.40
C SER A 170 3.62 10.50 4.07
N PHE A 171 2.35 10.89 4.14
CA PHE A 171 1.95 12.27 3.86
C PHE A 171 1.04 12.87 4.94
N ILE A 172 1.01 14.20 5.00
CA ILE A 172 -0.01 15.01 5.66
C ILE A 172 -0.61 15.96 4.63
N ALA A 173 -1.93 15.89 4.46
CA ALA A 173 -2.70 16.85 3.70
C ALA A 173 -3.44 17.77 4.68
N SER A 174 -2.92 18.97 4.90
CA SER A 174 -3.56 19.99 5.75
C SER A 174 -4.58 20.77 4.92
N VAL A 175 -5.80 20.24 4.84
CA VAL A 175 -6.80 20.68 3.85
C VAL A 175 -7.30 22.10 4.11
N HIS A 176 -7.24 22.56 5.36
CA HIS A 176 -7.59 23.94 5.72
C HIS A 176 -6.42 24.92 5.68
N GLY A 177 -5.22 24.45 5.32
CA GLY A 177 -4.01 25.27 5.26
C GLY A 177 -2.99 24.93 6.33
N VAL A 178 -1.88 25.64 6.30
CA VAL A 178 -0.74 25.47 7.23
C VAL A 178 -0.50 26.77 8.00
N GLU A 179 -0.16 26.67 9.28
CA GLU A 179 0.07 27.83 10.17
C GLU A 179 1.05 28.85 9.58
N ALA A 180 2.14 28.36 8.97
CA ALA A 180 3.20 29.19 8.41
C ALA A 180 2.75 30.06 7.22
N ASP A 181 1.68 29.67 6.50
CA ASP A 181 1.20 30.38 5.31
C ASP A 181 -0.30 30.69 5.40
N ALA A 182 -0.59 31.91 5.86
CA ALA A 182 -1.95 32.42 5.99
C ALA A 182 -2.71 32.59 4.65
N SER A 183 -2.03 32.50 3.50
CA SER A 183 -2.70 32.51 2.21
C SER A 183 -3.43 31.19 1.93
N THR A 184 -3.00 30.09 2.56
CA THR A 184 -3.60 28.76 2.43
C THR A 184 -4.81 28.55 3.34
N TRP A 185 -5.08 29.48 4.26
CA TRP A 185 -6.09 29.29 5.31
C TRP A 185 -7.52 29.34 4.78
N VAL A 186 -8.22 28.23 4.99
CA VAL A 186 -9.64 28.04 4.71
C VAL A 186 -10.40 28.28 6.01
N LEU A 187 -10.63 29.56 6.33
CA LEU A 187 -11.33 29.99 7.56
C LEU A 187 -12.70 30.62 7.32
N THR A 188 -13.08 30.89 6.08
CA THR A 188 -14.36 31.55 5.75
C THR A 188 -15.20 30.68 4.84
N ARG A 189 -16.52 30.90 4.87
CA ARG A 189 -17.45 30.16 4.01
C ARG A 189 -17.12 30.34 2.53
N ALA A 190 -16.74 31.54 2.11
CA ALA A 190 -16.28 31.81 0.75
C ALA A 190 -15.06 30.95 0.35
N ARG A 191 -14.07 30.80 1.23
CA ARG A 191 -12.86 29.99 0.96
C ARG A 191 -13.17 28.50 1.00
N LEU A 192 -14.01 28.05 1.93
CA LEU A 192 -14.44 26.64 1.99
C LEU A 192 -15.20 26.26 0.72
N LYS A 193 -16.15 27.09 0.28
CA LYS A 193 -16.88 26.85 -0.98
C LYS A 193 -15.96 26.76 -2.19
N ARG A 194 -14.88 27.56 -2.22
CA ARG A 194 -13.85 27.50 -3.27
C ARG A 194 -13.09 26.18 -3.24
N LEU A 195 -12.60 25.77 -2.06
CA LEU A 195 -11.91 24.49 -1.89
C LEU A 195 -12.81 23.32 -2.31
N LEU A 196 -14.06 23.30 -1.83
CA LEU A 196 -15.06 22.28 -2.16
C LEU A 196 -15.52 22.29 -3.62
N GLY A 197 -15.22 23.36 -4.37
CA GLY A 197 -15.49 23.49 -5.80
C GLY A 197 -14.28 23.17 -6.68
N ASP A 198 -13.14 22.81 -6.09
CA ASP A 198 -11.93 22.43 -6.82
C ASP A 198 -11.97 20.94 -7.22
N ASP A 199 -11.96 20.68 -8.52
CA ASP A 199 -12.00 19.32 -9.08
C ASP A 199 -10.79 18.48 -8.69
N ALA A 200 -9.60 19.07 -8.55
CA ALA A 200 -8.39 18.34 -8.15
C ALA A 200 -8.49 17.89 -6.69
N TYR A 201 -9.06 18.73 -5.84
CA TYR A 201 -9.32 18.37 -4.45
C TYR A 201 -10.40 17.29 -4.33
N ALA A 202 -11.49 17.39 -5.10
CA ALA A 202 -12.52 16.35 -5.14
C ALA A 202 -11.95 14.99 -5.58
N ARG A 203 -11.11 14.97 -6.63
CA ARG A 203 -10.40 13.75 -7.06
C ARG A 203 -9.47 13.20 -5.99
N PHE A 204 -8.76 14.05 -5.26
CA PHE A 204 -7.89 13.63 -4.17
C PHE A 204 -8.68 12.92 -3.06
N VAL A 205 -9.77 13.52 -2.58
CA VAL A 205 -10.59 12.92 -1.52
C VAL A 205 -11.22 11.61 -2.01
N SER A 206 -11.74 11.58 -3.24
CA SER A 206 -12.25 10.33 -3.84
C SER A 206 -11.17 9.25 -3.94
N THR A 207 -9.94 9.61 -4.35
CA THR A 207 -8.83 8.65 -4.43
C THR A 207 -8.49 8.06 -3.06
N ILE A 208 -8.52 8.89 -2.00
CA ILE A 208 -8.30 8.44 -0.63
C ILE A 208 -9.38 7.45 -0.20
N LEU A 209 -10.66 7.79 -0.38
CA LEU A 209 -11.76 6.94 0.08
C LEU A 209 -11.84 5.64 -0.72
N THR A 210 -11.49 5.64 -2.01
CA THR A 210 -11.55 4.41 -2.83
C THR A 210 -10.36 3.47 -2.61
N ASN A 211 -9.17 3.98 -2.25
CA ASN A 211 -7.94 3.16 -2.21
C ASN A 211 -7.40 2.91 -0.80
N TYR A 212 -7.94 3.57 0.23
CA TYR A 212 -7.45 3.48 1.59
C TYR A 212 -8.59 3.17 2.55
N THR A 213 -8.27 2.46 3.61
CA THR A 213 -9.13 2.43 4.78
C THR A 213 -8.97 3.76 5.51
N VAL A 214 -10.07 4.50 5.69
CA VAL A 214 -10.05 5.78 6.41
C VAL A 214 -10.56 5.61 7.84
N LEU A 215 -9.78 6.10 8.80
CA LEU A 215 -10.18 6.24 10.20
C LEU A 215 -10.43 7.73 10.52
N PHE A 216 -11.68 8.10 10.76
CA PHE A 216 -12.06 9.43 11.22
C PHE A 216 -11.86 9.52 12.74
N VAL A 217 -11.11 10.53 13.20
CA VAL A 217 -10.76 10.72 14.62
C VAL A 217 -10.93 12.18 15.02
N ALA A 218 -11.60 12.42 16.14
CA ALA A 218 -11.85 13.77 16.68
C ALA A 218 -12.54 14.72 15.69
N VAL A 219 -13.34 14.15 14.78
CA VAL A 219 -14.26 14.83 13.87
C VAL A 219 -15.68 14.71 14.44
N THR A 220 -16.50 15.75 14.27
CA THR A 220 -17.91 15.75 14.67
C THR A 220 -18.85 15.66 13.46
N ALA A 221 -20.04 15.07 13.62
CA ALA A 221 -21.08 15.04 12.57
C ALA A 221 -21.45 16.43 12.03
N ASP A 222 -21.33 17.44 12.90
CA ASP A 222 -21.67 18.82 12.62
C ASP A 222 -20.54 19.59 11.89
N ASP A 223 -19.41 18.93 11.60
CA ASP A 223 -18.30 19.55 10.88
C ASP A 223 -18.66 19.69 9.39
N GLU A 224 -19.09 20.90 9.01
CA GLU A 224 -19.50 21.24 7.64
C GLU A 224 -18.42 20.87 6.60
N ALA A 225 -17.13 20.93 6.97
CA ALA A 225 -16.06 20.56 6.06
C ALA A 225 -16.08 19.06 5.77
N VAL A 226 -16.16 18.19 6.78
CA VAL A 226 -16.19 16.73 6.54
C VAL A 226 -17.51 16.28 5.96
N ARG A 227 -18.62 16.81 6.49
CA ARG A 227 -19.96 16.43 6.07
C ARG A 227 -20.18 16.68 4.58
N THR A 228 -19.83 17.87 4.10
CA THR A 228 -20.02 18.23 2.69
C THR A 228 -19.18 17.36 1.74
N HIS A 229 -18.00 16.89 2.17
CA HIS A 229 -17.19 15.97 1.36
C HIS A 229 -17.88 14.63 1.15
N LEU A 230 -18.34 14.03 2.24
CA LEU A 230 -18.90 12.69 2.21
C LEU A 230 -20.27 12.66 1.53
N GLU A 231 -21.11 13.67 1.77
CA GLU A 231 -22.42 13.80 1.10
C GLU A 231 -22.29 13.92 -0.42
N LYS A 232 -21.39 14.79 -0.91
CA LYS A 232 -21.15 14.94 -2.37
C LYS A 232 -20.68 13.65 -3.04
N LEU A 233 -19.83 12.89 -2.36
CA LEU A 233 -19.32 11.63 -2.89
C LEU A 233 -20.39 10.53 -2.87
N SER A 234 -21.25 10.52 -1.85
CA SER A 234 -22.41 9.64 -1.79
C SER A 234 -23.42 9.95 -2.90
N GLU A 235 -23.66 11.22 -3.20
CA GLU A 235 -24.53 11.64 -4.31
C GLU A 235 -24.01 11.16 -5.67
N ALA A 236 -22.68 11.08 -5.84
CA ALA A 236 -22.04 10.54 -7.03
C ALA A 236 -22.16 9.00 -7.17
N ARG A 237 -22.80 8.30 -6.21
CA ARG A 237 -22.99 6.84 -6.17
C ARG A 237 -21.68 6.04 -6.30
N VAL A 238 -20.58 6.60 -5.84
CA VAL A 238 -19.32 5.86 -5.79
C VAL A 238 -19.36 4.98 -4.53
N ASP A 239 -19.13 3.68 -4.69
CA ASP A 239 -18.93 2.78 -3.54
C ASP A 239 -17.45 2.87 -3.14
N PHE A 240 -17.18 3.44 -1.96
CA PHE A 240 -15.83 3.58 -1.39
C PHE A 240 -15.57 2.55 -0.27
N GLY A 241 -16.46 1.58 -0.08
CA GLY A 241 -16.31 0.53 0.92
C GLY A 241 -16.47 1.02 2.37
N ALA A 242 -16.09 0.16 3.32
CA ALA A 242 -16.28 0.42 4.75
C ALA A 242 -15.11 1.24 5.34
N HIS A 243 -15.41 2.44 5.81
CA HIS A 243 -14.54 3.30 6.62
C HIS A 243 -15.00 3.34 8.08
N TYR A 244 -14.16 3.85 8.96
CA TYR A 244 -14.39 3.78 10.40
C TYR A 244 -14.37 5.15 11.04
N TRP A 245 -15.28 5.37 11.97
CA TRP A 245 -15.32 6.60 12.74
C TRP A 245 -15.26 6.31 14.23
N LEU A 246 -14.18 6.79 14.84
CA LEU A 246 -13.93 6.67 16.27
C LEU A 246 -14.56 7.85 17.00
N THR A 247 -15.60 7.59 17.79
CA THR A 247 -16.42 8.63 18.43
C THR A 247 -16.85 8.25 19.85
N ASP A 248 -16.99 9.24 20.73
CA ASP A 248 -17.59 9.11 22.06
C ASP A 248 -19.08 9.54 22.08
N ARG A 249 -19.61 9.99 20.93
CA ARG A 249 -21.03 10.38 20.79
C ARG A 249 -21.93 9.16 20.60
N ARG A 250 -23.15 9.25 21.16
CA ARG A 250 -24.23 8.25 21.04
C ARG A 250 -25.57 8.91 20.74
N ASP A 251 -25.62 9.78 19.74
CA ASP A 251 -26.86 10.41 19.30
C ASP A 251 -27.37 9.82 17.99
N ARG A 252 -28.70 9.62 17.90
CA ARG A 252 -29.35 8.96 16.76
C ARG A 252 -29.09 9.66 15.43
N SER A 253 -28.90 10.98 15.43
CA SER A 253 -28.54 11.75 14.24
C SER A 253 -27.18 11.36 13.69
N THR A 254 -26.18 11.16 14.57
CA THR A 254 -24.84 10.71 14.20
C THR A 254 -24.87 9.30 13.61
N ASP A 255 -25.62 8.38 14.24
CA ASP A 255 -25.77 7.00 13.76
C ASP A 255 -26.42 6.96 12.36
N THR A 256 -27.52 7.70 12.19
CA THR A 256 -28.25 7.74 10.91
C THR A 256 -27.39 8.35 9.78
N TRP A 257 -26.63 9.40 10.10
CA TRP A 257 -25.74 10.04 9.13
C TRP A 257 -24.56 9.14 8.75
N ALA A 258 -23.96 8.45 9.72
CA ALA A 258 -22.88 7.50 9.48
C ALA A 258 -23.35 6.32 8.62
N GLU A 259 -24.50 5.74 8.94
CA GLU A 259 -25.09 4.63 8.19
C GLU A 259 -25.43 5.04 6.75
N ALA A 260 -25.99 6.24 6.54
CA ALA A 260 -26.28 6.78 5.21
C ALA A 260 -25.03 6.94 4.33
N LEU A 261 -23.85 7.11 4.93
CA LEU A 261 -22.56 7.26 4.26
C LEU A 261 -21.72 5.99 4.24
N GLY A 262 -22.21 4.88 4.80
CA GLY A 262 -21.45 3.62 4.90
C GLY A 262 -20.31 3.64 5.92
N LEU A 263 -20.32 4.58 6.87
CA LEU A 263 -19.33 4.66 7.96
C LEU A 263 -19.68 3.69 9.10
N ARG A 264 -18.71 2.86 9.49
CA ARG A 264 -18.84 1.96 10.65
C ARG A 264 -18.38 2.68 11.91
N LEU A 265 -19.27 2.80 12.90
CA LEU A 265 -18.99 3.49 14.16
C LEU A 265 -18.22 2.60 15.13
N ILE A 266 -17.12 3.13 15.67
CA ILE A 266 -16.36 2.56 16.79
C ILE A 266 -16.56 3.47 17.98
N VAL A 267 -17.37 3.03 18.94
CA VAL A 267 -17.80 3.88 20.05
C VAL A 267 -16.95 3.59 21.30
N TYR A 268 -16.47 4.64 21.96
CA TYR A 268 -15.74 4.52 23.23
C TYR A 268 -16.37 5.40 24.32
N GLN A 269 -16.07 5.08 25.58
CA GLN A 269 -16.53 5.88 26.71
C GLN A 269 -15.50 6.96 27.06
N ASN A 270 -15.99 8.18 27.33
CA ASN A 270 -15.16 9.32 27.69
C ASN A 270 -15.78 10.14 28.86
N PRO A 271 -15.97 9.55 30.05
CA PRO A 271 -16.68 10.22 31.15
C PRO A 271 -15.93 11.39 31.76
N ASP A 272 -14.59 11.40 31.68
CA ASP A 272 -13.70 12.40 32.29
C ASP A 272 -13.16 13.43 31.29
N GLY A 273 -13.54 13.32 30.01
CA GLY A 273 -13.04 14.16 28.93
C GLY A 273 -11.57 13.92 28.57
N ARG A 274 -10.91 12.91 29.15
CA ARG A 274 -9.48 12.61 28.94
C ARG A 274 -9.26 11.45 27.96
N HIS A 275 -10.34 10.82 27.50
CA HIS A 275 -10.35 9.79 26.46
C HIS A 275 -9.43 8.59 26.76
N ALA A 276 -9.34 8.20 28.04
CA ALA A 276 -8.45 7.11 28.48
C ALA A 276 -8.71 5.78 27.75
N ALA A 277 -9.97 5.50 27.37
CA ALA A 277 -10.35 4.30 26.62
C ALA A 277 -9.64 4.16 25.26
N LEU A 278 -9.14 5.25 24.68
CA LEU A 278 -8.36 5.20 23.45
C LEU A 278 -6.99 4.55 23.65
N GLY A 279 -6.39 4.65 24.84
CA GLY A 279 -5.14 3.97 25.16
C GLY A 279 -5.27 2.45 25.03
N GLU A 280 -6.28 1.87 25.68
CA GLU A 280 -6.60 0.43 25.60
C GLU A 280 -6.83 -0.02 24.15
N LEU A 281 -7.58 0.78 23.37
CA LEU A 281 -7.84 0.51 21.94
C LEU A 281 -6.54 0.43 21.15
N PHE A 282 -5.65 1.42 21.28
CA PHE A 282 -4.39 1.40 20.55
C PHE A 282 -3.49 0.25 21.01
N GLU A 283 -3.41 -0.06 22.31
CA GLU A 283 -2.62 -1.19 22.80
C GLU A 283 -3.08 -2.54 22.22
N ASP A 284 -4.39 -2.77 22.13
CA ASP A 284 -4.96 -3.97 21.50
C ASP A 284 -4.61 -4.03 20.00
N LEU A 285 -4.74 -2.93 19.26
CA LEU A 285 -4.35 -2.88 17.84
C LEU A 285 -2.86 -3.20 17.60
N HIS A 286 -1.98 -2.82 18.53
CA HIS A 286 -0.54 -3.06 18.41
C HIS A 286 -0.13 -4.49 18.76
N SER A 287 -0.85 -5.12 19.70
CA SER A 287 -0.50 -6.44 20.23
C SER A 287 -1.27 -7.60 19.60
N HIS A 288 -2.36 -7.31 18.88
CA HIS A 288 -3.18 -8.34 18.25
C HIS A 288 -2.49 -9.03 17.07
N ILE A 289 -2.48 -10.36 17.09
CA ILE A 289 -1.91 -11.22 16.04
C ILE A 289 -3.06 -11.94 15.34
N PRO A 290 -3.27 -11.71 14.03
CA PRO A 290 -4.32 -12.38 13.27
C PRO A 290 -4.15 -13.90 13.24
N GLN A 291 -5.25 -14.63 13.29
CA GLN A 291 -5.30 -16.09 13.19
C GLN A 291 -6.15 -16.53 12.00
N ASP A 292 -5.86 -17.72 11.47
CA ASP A 292 -6.68 -18.34 10.43
C ASP A 292 -7.97 -18.91 11.04
N GLU A 293 -9.07 -18.72 10.32
CA GLU A 293 -10.34 -19.40 10.63
C GLU A 293 -10.41 -20.76 9.93
N ASP A 294 -11.08 -21.72 10.55
CA ASP A 294 -11.33 -23.03 9.94
C ASP A 294 -12.40 -22.91 8.85
N ALA A 295 -12.06 -23.35 7.64
CA ALA A 295 -12.99 -23.43 6.53
C ALA A 295 -13.82 -24.74 6.58
N PRO A 296 -15.09 -24.71 6.14
CA PRO A 296 -15.94 -25.90 6.11
C PRO A 296 -15.42 -26.98 5.14
N PRO A 297 -15.81 -28.26 5.31
CA PRO A 297 -15.52 -29.32 4.35
C PRO A 297 -16.06 -29.00 2.95
N VAL A 298 -15.36 -29.51 1.94
CA VAL A 298 -15.62 -29.19 0.53
C VAL A 298 -16.30 -30.37 -0.17
N ALA A 299 -17.37 -30.11 -0.90
CA ALA A 299 -18.08 -31.11 -1.68
C ALA A 299 -18.64 -30.52 -2.98
N LEU A 300 -18.82 -31.37 -3.99
CA LEU A 300 -19.48 -30.96 -5.23
C LEU A 300 -20.95 -30.56 -4.96
N PRO A 301 -21.49 -29.59 -5.71
CA PRO A 301 -22.92 -29.30 -5.69
C PRO A 301 -23.73 -30.54 -6.12
N SER A 302 -24.51 -31.15 -5.22
CA SER A 302 -25.42 -32.26 -5.58
C SER A 302 -26.81 -31.72 -5.94
N ALA A 303 -27.36 -32.19 -7.06
CA ALA A 303 -28.75 -31.91 -7.46
C ALA A 303 -29.77 -32.89 -6.85
N GLU A 304 -29.34 -34.06 -6.36
CA GLU A 304 -30.25 -35.11 -5.89
C GLU A 304 -30.07 -35.43 -4.39
N PRO A 305 -31.18 -35.72 -3.66
CA PRO A 305 -31.12 -36.29 -2.32
C PRO A 305 -30.65 -37.75 -2.41
N SER A 306 -29.45 -38.01 -1.89
CA SER A 306 -28.87 -39.36 -1.85
C SER A 306 -29.34 -40.13 -0.59
N PRO A 307 -29.54 -41.46 -0.67
CA PRO A 307 -29.88 -42.30 0.48
C PRO A 307 -28.85 -42.21 1.62
N PRO A 308 -29.20 -42.66 2.86
CA PRO A 308 -28.25 -42.72 3.97
C PRO A 308 -26.99 -43.52 3.59
N LEU A 309 -25.86 -43.11 4.16
CA LEU A 309 -24.55 -43.68 3.84
C LEU A 309 -24.54 -45.18 4.22
N PRO A 310 -24.28 -46.09 3.26
CA PRO A 310 -24.28 -47.52 3.52
C PRO A 310 -23.04 -47.92 4.34
N PRO A 311 -23.08 -49.04 5.08
CA PRO A 311 -21.91 -49.57 5.80
C PRO A 311 -20.66 -49.69 4.92
N PRO A 312 -19.44 -49.49 5.48
CA PRO A 312 -18.19 -49.50 4.71
C PRO A 312 -18.00 -50.76 3.87
N GLU A 313 -18.41 -51.93 4.35
CA GLU A 313 -18.23 -53.22 3.64
C GLU A 313 -19.02 -53.26 2.33
N ILE A 314 -20.20 -52.63 2.31
CA ILE A 314 -21.05 -52.54 1.11
C ILE A 314 -20.43 -51.56 0.09
N LEU A 315 -19.84 -50.47 0.58
CA LEU A 315 -19.24 -49.46 -0.28
C LEU A 315 -17.97 -49.97 -0.95
N LEU A 316 -17.19 -50.81 -0.27
CA LEU A 316 -15.95 -51.38 -0.77
C LEU A 316 -16.13 -52.25 -2.02
N VAL A 317 -17.26 -52.92 -2.21
CA VAL A 317 -17.47 -53.74 -3.43
C VAL A 317 -17.92 -52.92 -4.64
N ARG A 318 -18.18 -51.61 -4.48
CA ARG A 318 -18.67 -50.74 -5.55
C ARG A 318 -17.54 -50.23 -6.46
N PRO A 319 -17.85 -49.84 -7.71
CA PRO A 319 -16.93 -49.12 -8.58
C PRO A 319 -16.50 -47.77 -7.95
N ALA A 320 -15.26 -47.33 -8.22
CA ALA A 320 -14.70 -46.13 -7.61
C ALA A 320 -15.58 -44.87 -7.79
N GLU A 321 -16.22 -44.70 -8.94
CA GLU A 321 -17.15 -43.58 -9.19
C GLU A 321 -18.40 -43.61 -8.29
N GLU A 322 -18.94 -44.79 -8.00
CA GLU A 322 -20.09 -44.93 -7.10
C GLU A 322 -19.68 -44.65 -5.64
N ILE A 323 -18.47 -45.09 -5.25
CA ILE A 323 -17.87 -44.75 -3.95
C ILE A 323 -17.75 -43.24 -3.80
N ARG A 324 -17.13 -42.57 -4.79
CA ARG A 324 -16.95 -41.10 -4.78
C ARG A 324 -18.28 -40.37 -4.67
N ARG A 325 -19.27 -40.72 -5.50
CA ARG A 325 -20.59 -40.07 -5.49
C ARG A 325 -21.27 -40.21 -4.13
N THR A 326 -21.22 -41.39 -3.54
CA THR A 326 -21.85 -41.69 -2.25
C THR A 326 -21.20 -40.92 -1.11
N LEU A 327 -19.86 -40.90 -1.05
CA LEU A 327 -19.11 -40.18 -0.03
C LEU A 327 -19.26 -38.65 -0.17
N ASN A 328 -19.22 -38.10 -1.39
CA ASN A 328 -19.41 -36.66 -1.61
C ASN A 328 -20.83 -36.21 -1.27
N ALA A 329 -21.85 -37.00 -1.61
CA ALA A 329 -23.23 -36.68 -1.27
C ALA A 329 -23.44 -36.63 0.25
N HIS A 330 -22.74 -37.48 1.01
CA HIS A 330 -22.75 -37.42 2.46
C HIS A 330 -21.98 -36.20 2.99
N ALA A 331 -20.77 -35.94 2.49
CA ALA A 331 -19.97 -34.78 2.87
C ALA A 331 -20.72 -33.45 2.63
N ALA A 332 -21.44 -33.32 1.51
CA ALA A 332 -22.26 -32.15 1.18
C ALA A 332 -23.41 -31.89 2.17
N ARG A 333 -23.84 -32.89 2.95
CA ARG A 333 -24.89 -32.75 3.97
C ARG A 333 -24.37 -32.27 5.32
N LEU A 334 -23.04 -32.27 5.53
CA LEU A 334 -22.45 -31.83 6.79
C LEU A 334 -22.65 -30.31 6.94
N LYS A 335 -23.22 -29.89 8.07
CA LYS A 335 -23.47 -28.47 8.36
C LYS A 335 -22.18 -27.79 8.83
N ARG A 336 -21.90 -26.58 8.33
CA ARG A 336 -20.69 -25.80 8.64
C ARG A 336 -20.42 -25.66 10.16
N GLY A 337 -19.15 -25.56 10.52
CA GLY A 337 -18.68 -25.34 11.90
C GLY A 337 -17.93 -26.54 12.48
N ALA A 338 -17.66 -26.51 13.78
CA ALA A 338 -16.90 -27.57 14.48
C ALA A 338 -17.57 -28.96 14.35
N GLU A 339 -18.90 -29.01 14.34
CA GLU A 339 -19.66 -30.24 14.13
C GLU A 339 -19.41 -30.87 12.75
N ALA A 340 -19.30 -30.06 11.68
CA ALA A 340 -18.93 -30.56 10.35
C ALA A 340 -17.54 -31.17 10.35
N ALA A 341 -16.56 -30.50 10.96
CA ALA A 341 -15.20 -30.97 11.00
C ALA A 341 -15.07 -32.30 11.77
N ALA A 342 -15.76 -32.41 12.92
CA ALA A 342 -15.80 -33.64 13.69
C ALA A 342 -16.50 -34.79 12.91
N SER A 343 -17.63 -34.49 12.27
CA SER A 343 -18.36 -35.48 11.44
C SER A 343 -17.54 -35.94 10.23
N MET A 344 -16.78 -35.03 9.62
CA MET A 344 -15.88 -35.35 8.51
C MET A 344 -14.72 -36.23 8.98
N ALA A 345 -14.13 -35.95 10.14
CA ALA A 345 -13.09 -36.79 10.73
C ALA A 345 -13.60 -38.21 11.08
N GLU A 346 -14.85 -38.32 11.54
CA GLU A 346 -15.51 -39.61 11.78
C GLU A 346 -15.73 -40.38 10.46
N LEU A 347 -16.18 -39.70 9.40
CA LEU A 347 -16.31 -40.27 8.06
C LEU A 347 -14.95 -40.78 7.54
N GLU A 348 -13.90 -39.97 7.66
CA GLU A 348 -12.54 -40.32 7.25
C GLU A 348 -12.01 -41.56 7.97
N THR A 349 -12.30 -41.68 9.27
CA THR A 349 -11.87 -42.82 10.08
C THR A 349 -12.67 -44.09 9.74
N THR A 350 -14.00 -43.96 9.61
CA THR A 350 -14.91 -45.10 9.41
C THR A 350 -14.82 -45.67 7.99
N TYR A 351 -14.57 -44.82 6.99
CA TYR A 351 -14.54 -45.20 5.57
C TYR A 351 -13.13 -45.12 4.95
N ASP A 352 -12.05 -45.22 5.73
CA ASP A 352 -10.67 -45.03 5.26
C ASP A 352 -10.34 -45.87 4.01
N GLU A 353 -10.72 -47.16 3.98
CA GLU A 353 -10.44 -48.03 2.83
C GLU A 353 -11.27 -47.65 1.59
N ALA A 354 -12.53 -47.24 1.78
CA ALA A 354 -13.37 -46.77 0.68
C ALA A 354 -12.84 -45.44 0.11
N ILE A 355 -12.42 -44.52 0.97
CA ILE A 355 -11.76 -43.26 0.57
C ILE A 355 -10.43 -43.55 -0.15
N HIS A 356 -9.69 -44.57 0.29
CA HIS A 356 -8.45 -44.98 -0.38
C HIS A 356 -8.73 -45.39 -1.83
N ARG A 357 -9.77 -46.20 -2.05
CA ARG A 357 -10.21 -46.60 -3.39
C ARG A 357 -10.76 -45.45 -4.22
N ALA A 358 -11.43 -44.48 -3.58
CA ALA A 358 -11.93 -43.29 -4.24
C ALA A 358 -10.80 -42.42 -4.83
N TRP A 359 -9.59 -42.49 -4.27
CA TRP A 359 -8.43 -41.73 -4.74
C TRP A 359 -7.77 -42.28 -6.01
N TYR A 360 -8.07 -43.53 -6.39
CA TYR A 360 -7.47 -44.15 -7.57
C TYR A 360 -8.03 -43.54 -8.87
N VAL A 361 -7.22 -42.78 -9.60
CA VAL A 361 -7.56 -42.18 -10.89
C VAL A 361 -6.61 -42.64 -11.99
N THR A 362 -7.10 -42.64 -13.23
CA THR A 362 -6.32 -42.91 -14.44
C THR A 362 -6.77 -41.98 -15.56
N THR A 363 -5.96 -41.80 -16.61
CA THR A 363 -6.35 -41.13 -17.85
C THR A 363 -6.82 -42.12 -18.92
N SER A 364 -6.78 -43.43 -18.65
CA SER A 364 -7.18 -44.47 -19.60
C SER A 364 -8.68 -44.77 -19.55
N PRO A 365 -9.41 -44.66 -20.67
CA PRO A 365 -10.81 -45.07 -20.74
C PRO A 365 -10.98 -46.58 -20.48
N PRO A 366 -12.11 -47.03 -19.89
CA PRO A 366 -13.26 -46.23 -19.44
C PRO A 366 -13.13 -45.70 -17.99
N ALA A 367 -11.99 -45.95 -17.33
CA ALA A 367 -11.76 -45.61 -15.92
C ALA A 367 -11.26 -44.16 -15.71
N ASN A 368 -11.21 -43.36 -16.77
CA ASN A 368 -10.77 -41.96 -16.77
C ASN A 368 -11.84 -40.97 -16.25
N LYS A 369 -12.84 -41.44 -15.52
CA LYS A 369 -13.89 -40.60 -14.95
C LYS A 369 -13.59 -40.26 -13.49
N LEU A 370 -13.80 -39.00 -13.15
CA LEU A 370 -13.72 -38.47 -11.80
C LEU A 370 -14.97 -37.62 -11.53
N LEU A 371 -15.97 -38.18 -10.85
CA LEU A 371 -17.23 -37.50 -10.53
C LEU A 371 -17.90 -36.83 -11.74
N GLY A 372 -17.93 -37.53 -12.87
CA GLY A 372 -18.49 -37.04 -14.13
C GLY A 372 -17.54 -36.24 -15.02
N TYR A 373 -16.37 -35.83 -14.53
CA TYR A 373 -15.32 -35.25 -15.35
C TYR A 373 -14.50 -36.33 -16.05
N GLU A 374 -14.18 -36.13 -17.32
CA GLU A 374 -13.35 -37.05 -18.10
C GLU A 374 -11.90 -36.55 -18.15
N LEU A 375 -10.98 -37.26 -17.49
CA LEU A 375 -9.56 -36.94 -17.48
C LEU A 375 -8.93 -37.31 -18.83
N LEU A 376 -8.33 -36.33 -19.51
CA LEU A 376 -7.75 -36.53 -20.85
C LEU A 376 -6.25 -36.80 -20.76
N ARG A 377 -5.50 -35.89 -20.14
CA ARG A 377 -4.05 -36.02 -19.96
C ARG A 377 -3.56 -35.23 -18.75
N GLU A 378 -2.46 -35.68 -18.18
CA GLU A 378 -1.71 -34.89 -17.21
C GLU A 378 -1.02 -33.72 -17.92
N VAL A 379 -1.05 -32.56 -17.29
CA VAL A 379 -0.51 -31.29 -17.80
C VAL A 379 0.69 -30.87 -16.96
N ALA A 380 0.61 -31.03 -15.65
CA ALA A 380 1.69 -30.69 -14.73
C ALA A 380 1.64 -31.57 -13.48
N THR A 381 2.81 -31.77 -12.86
CA THR A 381 2.97 -32.44 -11.56
C THR A 381 3.57 -31.45 -10.58
N GLY A 382 2.87 -31.17 -9.48
CA GLY A 382 3.31 -30.25 -8.43
C GLY A 382 3.64 -30.96 -7.11
N ALA A 383 4.11 -30.19 -6.12
CA ALA A 383 4.43 -30.70 -4.79
C ALA A 383 3.23 -31.38 -4.09
N PHE A 384 2.01 -30.90 -4.37
CA PHE A 384 0.79 -31.30 -3.68
C PHE A 384 -0.15 -32.17 -4.52
N GLY A 385 0.13 -32.39 -5.81
CA GLY A 385 -0.86 -33.00 -6.69
C GLY A 385 -0.49 -33.02 -8.16
N HIS A 386 -1.43 -33.50 -8.95
CA HIS A 386 -1.37 -33.59 -10.40
C HIS A 386 -2.42 -32.66 -11.00
N VAL A 387 -2.08 -31.97 -12.08
CA VAL A 387 -3.01 -31.13 -12.84
C VAL A 387 -3.34 -31.85 -14.14
N PHE A 388 -4.62 -32.12 -14.36
CA PHE A 388 -5.13 -32.77 -15.57
C PHE A 388 -5.89 -31.79 -16.43
N ARG A 389 -5.74 -31.91 -17.76
CA ARG A 389 -6.73 -31.39 -18.71
C ARG A 389 -7.87 -32.39 -18.75
N ALA A 390 -9.09 -31.91 -18.60
CA ALA A 390 -10.28 -32.73 -18.54
C ALA A 390 -11.44 -32.11 -19.30
N THR A 391 -12.46 -32.91 -19.59
CA THR A 391 -13.75 -32.47 -20.12
C THR A 391 -14.78 -32.47 -19.00
N SER A 392 -15.50 -31.36 -18.81
CA SER A 392 -16.60 -31.26 -17.85
C SER A 392 -17.81 -32.08 -18.29
N PRO A 393 -18.77 -32.39 -17.39
CA PRO A 393 -20.04 -33.00 -17.78
C PRO A 393 -20.81 -32.20 -18.85
N ALA A 394 -20.57 -30.88 -18.92
CA ALA A 394 -21.17 -29.99 -19.92
C ALA A 394 -20.40 -29.95 -21.26
N GLY A 395 -19.28 -30.67 -21.38
CA GLY A 395 -18.44 -30.69 -22.58
C GLY A 395 -17.36 -29.61 -22.64
N GLU A 396 -17.17 -28.83 -21.57
CA GLU A 396 -16.19 -27.74 -21.52
C GLU A 396 -14.79 -28.27 -21.17
N THR A 397 -13.74 -27.64 -21.68
CA THR A 397 -12.36 -27.98 -21.28
C THR A 397 -12.03 -27.32 -19.94
N VAL A 398 -11.59 -28.12 -18.97
CA VAL A 398 -11.26 -27.68 -17.60
C VAL A 398 -9.91 -28.22 -17.15
N ALA A 399 -9.31 -27.54 -16.17
CA ALA A 399 -8.16 -28.03 -15.43
C ALA A 399 -8.63 -28.64 -14.10
N ILE A 400 -8.15 -29.84 -13.78
CA ILE A 400 -8.43 -30.51 -12.49
C ILE A 400 -7.12 -30.69 -11.75
N LYS A 401 -6.96 -29.95 -10.64
CA LYS A 401 -5.84 -30.13 -9.71
C LYS A 401 -6.26 -31.15 -8.66
N LEU A 402 -5.82 -32.38 -8.83
CA LEU A 402 -6.04 -33.48 -7.90
C LEU A 402 -4.88 -33.57 -6.91
N LEU A 403 -5.20 -33.47 -5.63
CA LEU A 403 -4.22 -33.59 -4.57
C LEU A 403 -3.73 -35.03 -4.42
N ARG A 404 -2.49 -35.21 -3.98
CA ARG A 404 -1.92 -36.54 -3.70
C ARG A 404 -2.65 -37.21 -2.53
N GLN A 405 -2.70 -38.54 -2.56
CA GLN A 405 -3.43 -39.34 -1.58
C GLN A 405 -2.90 -39.23 -0.14
N ASP A 406 -1.61 -38.95 0.03
CA ASP A 406 -0.99 -38.77 1.35
C ASP A 406 -1.53 -37.54 2.10
N ILE A 407 -2.14 -36.58 1.39
CA ILE A 407 -2.74 -35.38 1.99
C ILE A 407 -3.87 -35.71 2.96
N ARG A 408 -4.61 -36.80 2.72
CA ARG A 408 -5.66 -37.28 3.63
C ARG A 408 -5.16 -37.51 5.06
N ARG A 409 -3.90 -37.93 5.22
CA ARG A 409 -3.33 -38.23 6.54
C ARG A 409 -2.70 -36.99 7.20
N ARG A 410 -2.84 -35.82 6.58
CA ARG A 410 -2.28 -34.56 7.08
C ARG A 410 -3.41 -33.54 7.25
N PRO A 411 -4.11 -33.55 8.40
CA PRO A 411 -5.29 -32.70 8.65
C PRO A 411 -5.03 -31.22 8.43
N GLU A 412 -3.83 -30.75 8.76
CA GLU A 412 -3.42 -29.36 8.47
C GLU A 412 -3.51 -29.09 6.97
N MET A 413 -2.94 -29.94 6.09
CA MET A 413 -3.04 -29.79 4.63
C MET A 413 -4.46 -29.71 4.11
N LEU A 414 -5.38 -30.53 4.64
CA LEU A 414 -6.80 -30.44 4.32
C LEU A 414 -7.42 -29.11 4.77
N LYS A 415 -7.01 -28.55 5.92
CA LYS A 415 -7.47 -27.21 6.35
C LYS A 415 -7.07 -26.11 5.37
N SER A 416 -5.84 -26.08 4.83
CA SER A 416 -5.53 -25.08 3.77
C SER A 416 -6.22 -25.40 2.46
N PHE A 417 -6.40 -26.68 2.11
CA PHE A 417 -7.21 -27.00 0.94
C PHE A 417 -8.61 -26.39 1.05
N ARG A 418 -9.28 -26.57 2.19
CA ARG A 418 -10.60 -25.97 2.46
C ARG A 418 -10.56 -24.44 2.43
N ARG A 419 -9.55 -23.80 3.04
CA ARG A 419 -9.38 -22.33 3.00
C ARG A 419 -9.10 -21.79 1.59
N GLY A 420 -8.27 -22.47 0.82
CA GLY A 420 -7.97 -22.10 -0.55
C GLY A 420 -9.18 -22.25 -1.46
N VAL A 421 -9.98 -23.32 -1.30
CA VAL A 421 -11.27 -23.45 -1.99
C VAL A 421 -12.21 -22.31 -1.63
N GLN A 422 -12.38 -22.02 -0.34
CA GLN A 422 -13.20 -20.89 0.12
C GLN A 422 -12.71 -19.55 -0.47
N SER A 423 -11.39 -19.34 -0.52
CA SER A 423 -10.78 -18.16 -1.11
C SER A 423 -11.12 -18.03 -2.60
N MET A 424 -10.98 -19.11 -3.38
CA MET A 424 -11.33 -19.11 -4.80
C MET A 424 -12.83 -18.90 -5.04
N GLU A 425 -13.71 -19.49 -4.22
CA GLU A 425 -15.16 -19.24 -4.28
C GLU A 425 -15.50 -17.76 -4.04
N ILE A 426 -14.84 -17.14 -3.06
CA ILE A 426 -15.00 -15.71 -2.78
C ILE A 426 -14.54 -14.88 -3.99
N LEU A 427 -13.35 -15.16 -4.52
CA LEU A 427 -12.79 -14.42 -5.66
C LEU A 427 -13.68 -14.52 -6.91
N GLU A 428 -14.22 -15.71 -7.19
CA GLU A 428 -15.16 -15.95 -8.30
C GLU A 428 -16.47 -15.16 -8.08
N LYS A 429 -17.08 -15.29 -6.90
CA LYS A 429 -18.33 -14.59 -6.56
C LYS A 429 -18.18 -13.06 -6.63
N ARG A 430 -17.00 -12.55 -6.26
CA ARG A 430 -16.64 -11.13 -6.31
C ARG A 430 -16.15 -10.69 -7.69
N HIS A 431 -16.03 -11.60 -8.65
CA HIS A 431 -15.54 -11.36 -10.01
C HIS A 431 -14.18 -10.64 -10.03
N VAL A 432 -13.24 -11.07 -9.18
CA VAL A 432 -11.92 -10.43 -9.09
C VAL A 432 -11.17 -10.60 -10.41
N PRO A 433 -10.82 -9.51 -11.11
CA PRO A 433 -10.15 -9.60 -12.39
C PRO A 433 -8.77 -10.26 -12.28
N GLY A 434 -8.43 -11.08 -13.27
CA GLY A 434 -7.12 -11.72 -13.37
C GLY A 434 -6.92 -12.94 -12.46
N VAL A 435 -7.96 -13.40 -11.76
CA VAL A 435 -7.96 -14.70 -11.08
C VAL A 435 -8.52 -15.74 -12.05
N VAL A 436 -7.95 -16.95 -12.04
CA VAL A 436 -8.48 -18.04 -12.87
C VAL A 436 -9.86 -18.48 -12.36
N PRO A 437 -10.87 -18.58 -13.25
CA PRO A 437 -12.22 -18.88 -12.81
C PRO A 437 -12.37 -20.25 -12.15
N TYR A 438 -12.97 -20.25 -10.96
CA TYR A 438 -13.29 -21.45 -10.20
C TYR A 438 -14.57 -22.11 -10.73
N ARG A 439 -14.65 -23.44 -10.64
CA ARG A 439 -15.85 -24.19 -11.08
C ARG A 439 -16.44 -25.06 -9.99
N ALA A 440 -15.61 -25.89 -9.36
CA ALA A 440 -16.05 -26.81 -8.33
C ALA A 440 -14.86 -27.37 -7.55
N ALA A 441 -15.12 -28.02 -6.42
CA ALA A 441 -14.13 -28.77 -5.68
C ALA A 441 -14.80 -29.92 -4.91
N SER A 442 -13.98 -30.89 -4.52
CA SER A 442 -14.39 -32.03 -3.70
C SER A 442 -13.26 -32.36 -2.75
N GLU A 443 -13.57 -32.93 -1.59
CA GLU A 443 -12.60 -33.45 -0.64
C GLU A 443 -12.35 -34.97 -0.79
N ILE A 444 -13.24 -35.70 -1.47
CA ILE A 444 -13.15 -37.18 -1.63
C ILE A 444 -13.24 -37.59 -3.12
N PRO A 445 -12.11 -37.74 -3.84
CA PRO A 445 -10.79 -37.30 -3.45
C PRO A 445 -10.68 -35.77 -3.46
N ALA A 446 -9.63 -35.24 -2.84
CA ALA A 446 -9.42 -33.81 -2.75
C ALA A 446 -8.97 -33.24 -4.11
N PHE A 447 -9.82 -32.47 -4.78
CA PHE A 447 -9.49 -31.81 -6.03
C PHE A 447 -10.22 -30.48 -6.21
N VAL A 448 -9.65 -29.64 -7.07
CA VAL A 448 -10.25 -28.38 -7.54
C VAL A 448 -10.41 -28.43 -9.05
N VAL A 449 -11.55 -27.96 -9.53
CA VAL A 449 -11.85 -27.73 -10.95
C VAL A 449 -11.83 -26.24 -11.23
N MET A 450 -11.07 -25.85 -12.24
CA MET A 450 -10.94 -24.48 -12.70
C MET A 450 -10.92 -24.43 -14.23
N GLU A 451 -11.05 -23.24 -14.79
CA GLU A 451 -10.90 -23.04 -16.23
C GLU A 451 -9.51 -23.50 -16.70
N PHE A 452 -9.44 -24.23 -17.82
CA PHE A 452 -8.16 -24.59 -18.43
C PHE A 452 -7.61 -23.38 -19.18
N ILE A 453 -6.47 -22.86 -18.73
CA ILE A 453 -5.81 -21.71 -19.36
C ILE A 453 -4.76 -22.19 -20.35
N GLU A 454 -4.91 -21.81 -21.62
CA GLU A 454 -3.88 -22.00 -22.62
C GLU A 454 -2.81 -20.90 -22.55
N GLY A 455 -1.54 -21.28 -22.65
CA GLY A 455 -0.39 -20.39 -22.56
C GLY A 455 0.64 -20.89 -21.55
N PRO A 456 1.83 -20.29 -21.53
CA PRO A 456 2.87 -20.66 -20.58
C PRO A 456 2.59 -20.05 -19.20
N ASP A 457 3.15 -20.65 -18.17
CA ASP A 457 3.33 -19.96 -16.89
C ASP A 457 4.50 -18.96 -16.96
N LEU A 458 4.69 -18.15 -15.92
CA LEU A 458 5.75 -17.14 -15.89
C LEU A 458 7.14 -17.77 -15.84
N ALA A 459 7.30 -18.95 -15.22
CA ALA A 459 8.58 -19.66 -15.20
C ALA A 459 8.98 -20.04 -16.63
N GLU A 460 8.09 -20.74 -17.34
CA GLU A 460 8.28 -21.15 -18.73
C GLU A 460 8.56 -19.94 -19.65
N ALA A 461 7.80 -18.85 -19.47
CA ALA A 461 7.97 -17.64 -20.27
C ALA A 461 9.33 -16.97 -20.05
N VAL A 462 9.84 -16.93 -18.82
CA VAL A 462 11.18 -16.36 -18.52
C VAL A 462 12.29 -17.32 -18.96
N GLU A 463 12.16 -18.62 -18.69
CA GLU A 463 13.16 -19.65 -19.01
C GLU A 463 13.31 -19.90 -20.52
N SER A 464 12.25 -19.67 -21.30
CA SER A 464 12.32 -19.65 -22.77
C SER A 464 13.26 -18.57 -23.32
N ASN A 465 13.74 -17.65 -22.46
CA ASN A 465 14.72 -16.61 -22.77
C ASN A 465 14.33 -15.70 -23.94
N THR A 466 13.03 -15.48 -24.10
CA THR A 466 12.49 -14.64 -25.18
C THR A 466 12.91 -13.18 -25.03
N LYS A 467 13.07 -12.48 -26.15
CA LYS A 467 13.31 -11.02 -26.13
C LYS A 467 12.16 -10.23 -25.49
N ARG A 468 10.95 -10.81 -25.46
CA ARG A 468 9.73 -10.16 -24.97
C ARG A 468 9.84 -9.78 -23.49
N LEU A 469 10.27 -10.71 -22.63
CA LEU A 469 10.46 -10.46 -21.20
C LEU A 469 11.84 -9.87 -20.85
N ARG A 470 12.64 -9.47 -21.85
CA ARG A 470 13.85 -8.63 -21.65
C ARG A 470 13.55 -7.14 -21.67
N ASP A 471 12.42 -6.73 -22.25
CA ASP A 471 11.98 -5.34 -22.23
C ASP A 471 11.36 -4.96 -20.87
N TRP A 472 11.66 -3.76 -20.38
CA TRP A 472 11.16 -3.27 -19.09
C TRP A 472 9.67 -2.96 -19.11
N SER A 473 9.08 -2.57 -20.26
CA SER A 473 7.64 -2.36 -20.36
C SER A 473 6.88 -3.65 -20.04
N ASN A 474 7.32 -4.77 -20.62
CA ASN A 474 6.72 -6.07 -20.35
C ASN A 474 6.98 -6.58 -18.92
N VAL A 475 8.17 -6.35 -18.36
CA VAL A 475 8.43 -6.70 -16.95
C VAL A 475 7.54 -5.91 -16.00
N LEU A 476 7.42 -4.60 -16.21
CA LEU A 476 6.53 -3.76 -15.41
C LEU A 476 5.05 -4.11 -15.66
N ARG A 477 4.67 -4.55 -16.86
CA ARG A 477 3.34 -5.08 -17.16
C ARG A 477 3.04 -6.34 -16.35
N VAL A 478 3.93 -7.32 -16.32
CA VAL A 478 3.77 -8.53 -15.48
C VAL A 478 3.72 -8.14 -14.00
N ALA A 479 4.72 -7.40 -13.52
CA ALA A 479 4.84 -7.04 -12.10
C ALA A 479 3.63 -6.23 -11.61
N SER A 480 3.21 -5.20 -12.36
CA SER A 480 2.05 -4.37 -11.99
C SER A 480 0.75 -5.14 -12.14
N GLY A 481 0.63 -5.98 -13.18
CA GLY A 481 -0.53 -6.86 -13.41
C GLY A 481 -0.75 -7.80 -12.23
N LEU A 482 0.29 -8.54 -11.86
CA LEU A 482 0.29 -9.43 -10.69
C LEU A 482 -0.07 -8.67 -9.42
N THR A 483 0.64 -7.57 -9.12
CA THR A 483 0.43 -6.79 -7.89
C THR A 483 -1.00 -6.24 -7.81
N ARG A 484 -1.60 -5.85 -8.95
CA ARG A 484 -2.98 -5.36 -9.00
C ARG A 484 -4.00 -6.46 -8.68
N ILE A 485 -3.77 -7.68 -9.17
CA ILE A 485 -4.64 -8.84 -8.88
C ILE A 485 -4.57 -9.16 -7.38
N ILE A 486 -3.37 -9.21 -6.79
CA ILE A 486 -3.17 -9.44 -5.36
C ILE A 486 -3.82 -8.33 -4.52
N ARG A 487 -3.60 -7.06 -4.89
CA ARG A 487 -4.24 -5.92 -4.22
C ARG A 487 -5.76 -6.00 -4.28
N ALA A 488 -6.34 -6.44 -5.41
CA ALA A 488 -7.78 -6.57 -5.55
C ALA A 488 -8.36 -7.65 -4.62
N ALA A 489 -7.66 -8.79 -4.48
CA ALA A 489 -8.02 -9.83 -3.50
C ALA A 489 -7.91 -9.34 -2.05
N HIS A 490 -6.84 -8.59 -1.74
CA HIS A 490 -6.61 -7.98 -0.43
C HIS A 490 -7.66 -6.94 -0.04
N ALA A 491 -8.17 -6.19 -1.02
CA ALA A 491 -9.15 -5.12 -0.83
C ALA A 491 -10.59 -5.64 -0.66
N LEU A 492 -10.84 -6.93 -0.87
CA LEU A 492 -12.16 -7.52 -0.60
C LEU A 492 -12.51 -7.41 0.89
N PRO A 493 -13.81 -7.29 1.25
CA PRO A 493 -14.25 -7.35 2.64
C PRO A 493 -13.77 -8.62 3.36
N GLU A 494 -13.76 -9.76 2.67
CA GLU A 494 -13.29 -11.05 3.19
C GLU A 494 -11.76 -11.17 3.30
N ARG A 495 -11.00 -10.25 2.68
CA ARG A 495 -9.53 -10.15 2.75
C ARG A 495 -8.82 -11.46 2.39
N VAL A 496 -8.81 -11.76 1.09
CA VAL A 496 -8.19 -12.98 0.57
C VAL A 496 -6.70 -12.75 0.34
N LEU A 497 -5.85 -13.58 0.96
CA LEU A 497 -4.39 -13.58 0.76
C LEU A 497 -4.01 -14.69 -0.23
N HIS A 498 -2.88 -14.54 -0.92
CA HIS A 498 -2.41 -15.57 -1.85
C HIS A 498 -1.50 -16.61 -1.17
N ARG A 499 -0.50 -16.14 -0.41
CA ARG A 499 0.49 -16.90 0.39
C ARG A 499 1.43 -17.86 -0.35
N ASP A 500 1.23 -18.12 -1.63
CA ASP A 500 2.15 -18.93 -2.46
C ASP A 500 2.53 -18.22 -3.78
N ILE A 501 2.90 -16.93 -3.72
CA ILE A 501 3.22 -16.16 -4.93
C ILE A 501 4.58 -16.61 -5.48
N ARG A 502 4.53 -17.23 -6.67
CA ARG A 502 5.71 -17.71 -7.40
C ARG A 502 5.41 -17.82 -8.90
N PRO A 503 6.43 -17.92 -9.77
CA PRO A 503 6.25 -17.92 -11.22
C PRO A 503 5.28 -18.99 -11.76
N GLU A 504 5.28 -20.20 -11.20
CA GLU A 504 4.42 -21.32 -11.64
C GLU A 504 2.93 -21.08 -11.37
N ASN A 505 2.58 -20.15 -10.48
CA ASN A 505 1.19 -19.81 -10.15
C ASN A 505 0.70 -18.59 -10.97
N ILE A 506 1.45 -18.19 -12.01
CA ILE A 506 1.16 -17.01 -12.83
C ILE A 506 1.11 -17.42 -14.30
N MET A 507 -0.07 -17.42 -14.90
CA MET A 507 -0.28 -17.79 -16.30
C MET A 507 -0.26 -16.56 -17.21
N LEU A 508 0.30 -16.71 -18.41
CA LEU A 508 0.36 -15.68 -19.45
C LEU A 508 -0.40 -16.11 -20.72
N PRO A 509 -1.73 -16.20 -20.71
CA PRO A 509 -2.49 -16.59 -21.90
C PRO A 509 -2.33 -15.56 -23.04
N GLY A 510 -2.24 -16.08 -24.26
CA GLY A 510 -1.96 -15.29 -25.47
C GLY A 510 -0.52 -14.78 -25.60
N PHE A 511 0.39 -15.16 -24.68
CA PHE A 511 1.77 -14.64 -24.64
C PHE A 511 2.54 -14.86 -25.95
N TRP A 512 2.26 -15.95 -26.65
CA TRP A 512 2.89 -16.31 -27.92
C TRP A 512 2.22 -15.67 -29.15
N GLU A 513 1.00 -15.15 -29.01
CA GLU A 513 0.12 -14.79 -30.14
C GLU A 513 0.21 -13.33 -30.55
N GLY A 514 0.38 -12.40 -29.58
CA GLY A 514 0.33 -10.96 -29.89
C GLY A 514 0.66 -10.08 -28.68
N GLU A 515 0.40 -8.77 -28.78
CA GLU A 515 0.62 -7.83 -27.67
C GLU A 515 -0.50 -7.83 -26.63
N ASP A 516 -1.64 -8.47 -26.95
CA ASP A 516 -2.86 -8.53 -26.14
C ASP A 516 -2.90 -9.73 -25.18
N TRP A 517 -1.76 -10.09 -24.60
CA TRP A 517 -1.68 -11.14 -23.57
C TRP A 517 -2.02 -10.58 -22.18
N ARG A 518 -2.53 -11.44 -21.29
CA ARG A 518 -2.95 -11.04 -19.93
C ARG A 518 -2.15 -11.79 -18.88
N VAL A 519 -2.20 -11.29 -17.65
CA VAL A 519 -1.65 -11.97 -16.47
C VAL A 519 -2.82 -12.58 -15.72
N LEU A 520 -2.77 -13.89 -15.48
CA LEU A 520 -3.72 -14.60 -14.61
C LEU A 520 -2.99 -15.24 -13.43
N VAL A 521 -3.64 -15.29 -12.28
CA VAL A 521 -3.09 -15.87 -11.05
C VAL A 521 -3.89 -17.11 -10.64
N LEU A 522 -3.18 -18.16 -10.24
CA LEU A 522 -3.68 -19.46 -9.81
C LEU A 522 -3.57 -19.63 -8.28
N ASP A 523 -4.26 -20.63 -7.73
CA ASP A 523 -3.91 -21.26 -6.45
C ASP A 523 -3.90 -20.37 -5.17
N PHE A 524 -4.82 -19.42 -5.05
CA PHE A 524 -4.97 -18.61 -3.82
C PHE A 524 -5.18 -19.47 -2.56
N ASP A 525 -4.29 -19.31 -1.57
CA ASP A 525 -4.31 -19.94 -0.24
C ASP A 525 -4.37 -21.49 -0.23
N LEU A 526 -4.14 -22.15 -1.37
CA LEU A 526 -4.27 -23.61 -1.51
C LEU A 526 -3.06 -24.39 -0.98
N SER A 527 -1.89 -23.77 -0.92
CA SER A 527 -0.60 -24.46 -0.78
C SER A 527 0.12 -24.18 0.54
N TRP A 528 -0.40 -23.28 1.38
CA TRP A 528 0.38 -22.81 2.53
C TRP A 528 0.28 -23.78 3.70
N HIS A 529 1.34 -24.57 3.93
CA HIS A 529 1.56 -25.32 5.17
C HIS A 529 3.02 -25.62 5.47
N ARG A 530 3.44 -25.29 6.71
CA ARG A 530 4.78 -25.59 7.24
C ARG A 530 5.16 -27.07 7.15
N GLY A 531 4.24 -27.99 7.45
CA GLY A 531 4.50 -29.44 7.41
C GLY A 531 4.51 -30.04 6.01
N ALA A 532 4.00 -29.32 5.00
CA ALA A 532 3.98 -29.78 3.62
C ALA A 532 5.35 -29.65 2.93
N LEU A 533 6.22 -28.82 3.50
CA LEU A 533 7.61 -28.63 3.10
C LEU A 533 8.50 -29.83 3.44
N GLU A 534 8.27 -30.53 4.55
CA GLU A 534 9.17 -31.59 5.01
C GLU A 534 9.21 -32.79 4.05
N GLU A 535 8.12 -33.10 3.36
CA GLU A 535 7.96 -34.32 2.54
C GLU A 535 7.61 -34.07 1.05
N SER A 536 7.85 -32.86 0.52
CA SER A 536 7.53 -32.53 -0.88
C SER A 536 8.43 -33.29 -1.88
N VAL A 537 7.83 -34.15 -2.70
CA VAL A 537 8.46 -34.71 -3.92
C VAL A 537 7.92 -33.90 -5.10
N SER A 538 8.45 -32.69 -5.33
CA SER A 538 8.19 -31.91 -6.55
C SER A 538 9.21 -32.27 -7.64
N VAL A 539 8.85 -32.04 -8.90
CA VAL A 539 9.79 -32.15 -10.04
C VAL A 539 10.89 -31.07 -9.94
N LEU A 540 10.57 -29.92 -9.36
CA LEU A 540 11.55 -28.90 -8.97
C LEU A 540 12.25 -29.30 -7.66
N PRO A 541 13.56 -29.03 -7.48
CA PRO A 541 14.22 -29.16 -6.19
C PRO A 541 13.44 -28.40 -5.11
N LYS A 542 13.23 -29.02 -3.94
CA LYS A 542 12.56 -28.42 -2.77
C LYS A 542 13.07 -27.00 -2.48
N GLU A 543 14.38 -26.80 -2.66
CA GLU A 543 15.09 -25.53 -2.51
C GLU A 543 14.56 -24.37 -3.37
N HIS A 544 13.95 -24.66 -4.53
CA HIS A 544 13.42 -23.64 -5.44
C HIS A 544 12.02 -23.17 -5.07
N VAL A 545 11.18 -24.02 -4.46
CA VAL A 545 9.83 -23.62 -4.03
C VAL A 545 9.91 -22.76 -2.76
N VAL A 546 10.78 -23.16 -1.83
CA VAL A 546 10.93 -22.47 -0.54
C VAL A 546 11.60 -21.11 -0.64
N GLY A 547 12.33 -20.83 -1.73
CA GLY A 547 12.98 -19.54 -1.96
C GLY A 547 11.99 -18.38 -2.10
N TYR A 548 10.72 -18.66 -2.41
CA TYR A 548 9.67 -17.65 -2.54
C TYR A 548 8.86 -17.41 -1.25
N LEU A 549 9.00 -18.29 -0.25
CA LEU A 549 8.23 -18.20 0.99
C LEU A 549 8.86 -17.20 1.96
N ALA A 550 8.01 -16.43 2.64
CA ALA A 550 8.44 -15.49 3.66
C ALA A 550 9.02 -16.21 4.90
N PRO A 551 9.97 -15.60 5.62
CA PRO A 551 10.52 -16.15 6.87
C PRO A 551 9.46 -16.67 7.85
N GLU A 552 8.42 -15.87 8.11
CA GLU A 552 7.32 -16.23 9.00
C GLU A 552 6.48 -17.41 8.51
N GLN A 553 6.53 -17.74 7.21
CA GLN A 553 5.86 -18.93 6.67
C GLN A 553 6.63 -20.20 6.96
N VAL A 554 7.95 -20.13 7.15
CA VAL A 554 8.82 -21.29 7.35
C VAL A 554 9.20 -21.45 8.82
N GLU A 555 9.41 -20.36 9.55
CA GLU A 555 9.87 -20.35 10.93
C GLU A 555 8.75 -19.97 11.91
N LYS A 556 8.56 -20.77 12.96
CA LYS A 556 7.63 -20.44 14.05
C LYS A 556 8.14 -19.23 14.83
N ARG A 557 7.34 -18.18 14.83
CA ARG A 557 7.56 -16.95 15.59
C ARG A 557 6.24 -16.53 16.21
N GLU A 558 6.27 -16.15 17.49
CA GLU A 558 5.07 -15.75 18.24
C GLU A 558 4.69 -14.29 17.97
N ASP A 559 5.59 -13.47 17.41
CA ASP A 559 5.40 -12.03 17.21
C ASP A 559 4.89 -11.63 15.81
N VAL A 560 4.71 -12.60 14.90
CA VAL A 560 4.33 -12.37 13.50
C VAL A 560 3.25 -13.35 13.04
N SER A 561 2.38 -12.89 12.14
CA SER A 561 1.30 -13.72 11.58
C SER A 561 1.55 -14.01 10.10
N THR A 562 1.14 -15.19 9.67
CA THR A 562 1.06 -15.57 8.24
C THR A 562 -0.26 -15.11 7.60
N ARG A 563 -1.24 -14.70 8.42
CA ARG A 563 -2.43 -13.95 8.01
C ARG A 563 -2.09 -12.46 8.00
N ASN A 564 -1.15 -12.10 7.13
CA ASN A 564 -0.72 -10.72 6.92
C ASN A 564 -0.35 -10.50 5.44
N GLY A 565 -0.79 -9.38 4.84
CA GLY A 565 -0.52 -9.02 3.46
C GLY A 565 0.97 -8.84 3.14
N LEU A 566 1.81 -8.63 4.16
CA LEU A 566 3.27 -8.55 4.01
C LEU A 566 3.94 -9.90 3.74
N VAL A 567 3.20 -11.00 3.85
CA VAL A 567 3.61 -12.31 3.33
C VAL A 567 3.62 -12.29 1.81
N ASP A 568 2.55 -11.79 1.20
CA ASP A 568 2.44 -11.66 -0.25
C ASP A 568 3.44 -10.64 -0.81
N SER A 569 3.75 -9.58 -0.04
CA SER A 569 4.84 -8.65 -0.34
C SER A 569 6.18 -9.38 -0.57
N PHE A 570 6.53 -10.34 0.31
CA PHE A 570 7.76 -11.11 0.16
C PHE A 570 7.76 -11.99 -1.10
N GLY A 571 6.67 -12.73 -1.33
CA GLY A 571 6.52 -13.58 -2.51
C GLY A 571 6.56 -12.78 -3.83
N LEU A 572 5.96 -11.59 -3.85
CA LEU A 572 6.09 -10.63 -4.95
C LEU A 572 7.56 -10.23 -5.16
N GLY A 573 8.29 -9.87 -4.09
CA GLY A 573 9.70 -9.51 -4.16
C GLY A 573 10.58 -10.60 -4.78
N MET A 574 10.42 -11.85 -4.34
CA MET A 574 11.16 -13.00 -4.89
C MET A 574 10.75 -13.33 -6.32
N THR A 575 9.47 -13.18 -6.66
CA THR A 575 8.98 -13.34 -8.04
C THR A 575 9.55 -12.24 -8.95
N PHE A 576 9.66 -11.01 -8.46
CA PHE A 576 10.27 -9.90 -9.20
C PHE A 576 11.76 -10.09 -9.39
N TYR A 577 12.47 -10.65 -8.41
CA TYR A 577 13.87 -11.06 -8.55
C TYR A 577 14.03 -12.05 -9.71
N PHE A 578 13.22 -13.11 -9.74
CA PHE A 578 13.24 -14.08 -10.84
C PHE A 578 12.88 -13.42 -12.19
N LEU A 579 11.83 -12.61 -12.22
CA LEU A 579 11.39 -11.90 -13.43
C LEU A 579 12.46 -10.96 -14.01
N ALA A 580 13.21 -10.27 -13.14
CA ALA A 580 14.23 -9.32 -13.56
C ALA A 580 15.53 -10.00 -13.99
N THR A 581 15.91 -11.10 -13.31
CA THR A 581 17.25 -11.72 -13.44
C THR A 581 17.27 -13.06 -14.17
N GLY A 582 16.12 -13.72 -14.31
CA GLY A 582 15.99 -15.09 -14.79
C GLY A 582 16.54 -16.15 -13.83
N ARG A 583 16.92 -15.77 -12.59
CA ARG A 583 17.51 -16.68 -11.60
C ARG A 583 16.49 -17.05 -10.54
N ARG A 584 16.33 -18.36 -10.28
CA ARG A 584 15.47 -18.86 -9.22
C ARG A 584 16.09 -18.55 -7.85
N PRO A 585 15.31 -18.01 -6.89
CA PRO A 585 15.82 -17.74 -5.57
C PRO A 585 16.10 -19.04 -4.83
N SER A 586 17.21 -19.09 -4.10
CA SER A 586 17.49 -20.19 -3.16
C SER A 586 16.77 -19.99 -1.84
N PHE A 587 16.61 -21.05 -1.06
CA PHE A 587 16.05 -20.95 0.29
C PHE A 587 16.81 -19.93 1.15
N GLY A 588 16.10 -18.96 1.73
CA GLY A 588 16.70 -17.97 2.62
C GLY A 588 17.74 -17.06 1.96
N GLN A 589 17.78 -16.98 0.62
CA GLN A 589 18.80 -16.19 -0.10
C GLN A 589 18.81 -14.71 0.28
N HIS A 590 17.69 -14.15 0.72
CA HIS A 590 17.62 -12.78 1.22
C HIS A 590 18.45 -12.52 2.49
N ARG A 591 18.89 -13.58 3.17
CA ARG A 591 19.77 -13.53 4.35
C ARG A 591 21.25 -13.62 3.99
N TYR A 592 21.59 -13.89 2.73
CA TYR A 592 22.98 -13.99 2.31
C TYR A 592 23.66 -12.63 2.43
N ARG A 593 24.94 -12.63 2.83
CA ARG A 593 25.69 -11.40 3.10
C ARG A 593 25.75 -10.47 1.88
N ASP A 594 25.83 -11.04 0.69
CA ASP A 594 25.92 -10.35 -0.59
C ASP A 594 24.55 -10.08 -1.24
N TRP A 595 23.43 -10.45 -0.62
CA TRP A 595 22.08 -10.34 -1.24
C TRP A 595 21.81 -8.96 -1.86
N MET A 596 22.09 -7.89 -1.12
CA MET A 596 21.88 -6.52 -1.58
C MET A 596 22.70 -6.20 -2.83
N ASP A 597 24.00 -6.49 -2.78
CA ASP A 597 24.93 -6.19 -3.87
C ASP A 597 24.62 -7.06 -5.10
N SER A 598 24.28 -8.34 -4.89
CA SER A 598 23.92 -9.28 -5.95
C SER A 598 22.63 -8.88 -6.66
N VAL A 599 21.57 -8.48 -5.93
CA VAL A 599 20.32 -7.99 -6.56
C VAL A 599 20.58 -6.71 -7.35
N ILE A 600 21.29 -5.74 -6.77
CA ILE A 600 21.61 -4.48 -7.44
C ILE A 600 22.41 -4.73 -8.73
N LEU A 601 23.44 -5.57 -8.66
CA LEU A 601 24.28 -5.90 -9.80
C LEU A 601 23.47 -6.56 -10.93
N LEU A 602 22.79 -7.67 -10.63
CA LEU A 602 22.07 -8.48 -11.61
C LEU A 602 20.93 -7.71 -12.29
N VAL A 603 20.19 -6.90 -11.53
CA VAL A 603 19.09 -6.10 -12.10
C VAL A 603 19.63 -4.91 -12.90
N ARG A 604 20.73 -4.28 -12.44
CA ARG A 604 21.36 -3.15 -13.15
C ARG A 604 21.93 -3.57 -14.51
N GLU A 605 22.49 -4.77 -14.63
CA GLU A 605 23.05 -5.30 -15.90
C GLU A 605 22.04 -5.27 -17.06
N ARG A 606 20.74 -5.36 -16.75
CA ARG A 606 19.67 -5.26 -17.75
C ARG A 606 19.60 -3.89 -18.42
N GLY A 607 19.92 -2.83 -17.67
CA GLY A 607 19.84 -1.43 -18.12
C GLY A 607 18.44 -0.98 -18.50
N CYS A 608 18.24 0.33 -18.69
CA CYS A 608 17.02 0.88 -19.28
C CYS A 608 17.35 2.20 -19.98
N LYS A 609 17.07 2.31 -21.28
CA LYS A 609 17.39 3.53 -22.04
C LYS A 609 16.40 4.65 -21.81
N ALA A 610 15.11 4.31 -21.63
CA ALA A 610 14.05 5.31 -21.43
C ALA A 610 14.19 6.03 -20.09
N TRP A 611 14.55 5.28 -19.03
CA TRP A 611 14.69 5.77 -17.67
C TRP A 611 15.83 5.03 -16.95
N GLN A 612 17.01 5.65 -16.81
CA GLN A 612 18.25 4.97 -16.43
C GLN A 612 18.29 4.54 -14.96
N SER A 613 17.57 5.24 -14.08
CA SER A 613 17.44 4.88 -12.67
C SER A 613 16.53 3.65 -12.45
N LEU A 614 15.67 3.30 -13.41
CA LEU A 614 14.62 2.29 -13.26
C LEU A 614 15.13 0.94 -12.73
N PRO A 615 16.21 0.33 -13.27
CA PRO A 615 16.70 -0.95 -12.75
C PRO A 615 17.10 -0.88 -11.27
N LEU A 616 17.72 0.22 -10.84
CA LEU A 616 18.13 0.42 -9.45
C LEU A 616 16.93 0.62 -8.53
N ARG A 617 15.90 1.34 -8.98
CA ARG A 617 14.64 1.47 -8.22
C ARG A 617 13.93 0.13 -8.08
N PHE A 618 13.86 -0.65 -9.17
CA PHE A 618 13.28 -1.99 -9.14
C PHE A 618 14.07 -2.96 -8.25
N ALA A 619 15.40 -2.87 -8.25
CA ALA A 619 16.26 -3.63 -7.32
C ALA A 619 15.95 -3.27 -5.86
N ARG A 620 15.81 -1.98 -5.53
CA ARG A 620 15.44 -1.55 -4.17
C ARG A 620 14.03 -1.95 -3.79
N LEU A 621 13.09 -2.00 -4.73
CA LEU A 621 11.76 -2.57 -4.52
C LEU A 621 11.86 -4.05 -4.10
N ILE A 622 12.61 -4.87 -4.85
CA ILE A 622 12.87 -6.28 -4.48
C ILE A 622 13.44 -6.38 -3.07
N LEU A 623 14.47 -5.58 -2.75
CA LEU A 623 15.12 -5.60 -1.44
C LEU A 623 14.20 -5.15 -0.30
N THR A 624 13.26 -4.25 -0.59
CA THR A 624 12.29 -3.77 0.40
C THR A 624 11.20 -4.82 0.64
N CYS A 625 10.73 -5.48 -0.40
CA CYS A 625 9.79 -6.60 -0.30
C CYS A 625 10.40 -7.82 0.44
N THR A 626 11.70 -8.06 0.28
CA THR A 626 12.40 -9.25 0.81
C THR A 626 13.07 -9.03 2.17
N ARG A 627 12.69 -7.98 2.92
CA ARG A 627 13.21 -7.74 4.27
C ARG A 627 12.89 -8.90 5.21
N GLU A 628 13.84 -9.25 6.07
CA GLU A 628 13.69 -10.32 7.05
C GLU A 628 12.54 -10.03 8.03
N ARG A 629 12.53 -8.84 8.62
CA ARG A 629 11.46 -8.40 9.51
C ARG A 629 10.22 -8.08 8.68
N GLN A 630 9.14 -8.83 8.90
CA GLN A 630 7.86 -8.66 8.22
C GLN A 630 7.43 -7.20 8.13
N HIS A 631 7.56 -6.48 9.25
CA HIS A 631 7.10 -5.13 9.39
C HIS A 631 7.97 -4.07 8.67
N GLU A 632 9.16 -4.41 8.17
CA GLU A 632 10.01 -3.50 7.40
C GLU A 632 9.68 -3.53 5.89
N ARG A 633 8.80 -4.44 5.47
CA ARG A 633 8.37 -4.59 4.08
C ARG A 633 7.31 -3.56 3.70
N TRP A 634 7.24 -3.25 2.41
CA TRP A 634 6.16 -2.45 1.84
C TRP A 634 4.88 -3.26 1.72
N ASP A 635 3.74 -2.58 1.90
CA ASP A 635 2.45 -3.15 1.56
C ASP A 635 2.24 -3.22 0.04
N VAL A 636 1.27 -4.03 -0.39
CA VAL A 636 1.00 -4.30 -1.82
C VAL A 636 0.60 -3.02 -2.58
N SER A 637 -0.03 -2.05 -1.92
CA SER A 637 -0.40 -0.77 -2.52
C SER A 637 0.83 0.12 -2.77
N GLN A 638 1.78 0.16 -1.84
CA GLN A 638 3.08 0.84 -2.04
C GLN A 638 3.87 0.21 -3.19
N ILE A 639 3.90 -1.13 -3.26
CA ILE A 639 4.57 -1.87 -4.35
C ILE A 639 3.95 -1.49 -5.70
N LEU A 640 2.62 -1.53 -5.81
CA LEU A 640 1.93 -1.19 -7.06
C LEU A 640 2.14 0.28 -7.44
N GLY A 641 2.07 1.19 -6.48
CA GLY A 641 2.30 2.61 -6.71
C GLY A 641 3.70 2.89 -7.27
N GLU A 642 4.72 2.20 -6.74
CA GLU A 642 6.08 2.26 -7.28
C GLU A 642 6.18 1.71 -8.71
N LEU A 643 5.62 0.53 -8.97
CA LEU A 643 5.65 -0.09 -10.29
C LEU A 643 4.94 0.78 -11.35
N GLU A 644 3.79 1.36 -11.00
CA GLU A 644 3.04 2.25 -11.89
C GLU A 644 3.79 3.55 -12.14
N ARG A 645 4.45 4.12 -11.12
CA ARG A 645 5.31 5.31 -11.28
C ARG A 645 6.50 5.02 -12.20
N LEU A 646 7.14 3.86 -12.06
CA LEU A 646 8.23 3.43 -12.94
C LEU A 646 7.77 3.19 -14.38
N ALA A 647 6.58 2.58 -14.56
CA ALA A 647 6.00 2.36 -15.88
C ALA A 647 5.63 3.68 -16.56
N GLU A 648 5.05 4.61 -15.81
CA GLU A 648 4.73 5.96 -16.27
C GLU A 648 6.00 6.71 -16.68
N ALA A 649 7.04 6.70 -15.84
CA ALA A 649 8.32 7.36 -16.14
C ALA A 649 9.04 6.76 -17.35
N ALA A 650 8.96 5.44 -17.55
CA ALA A 650 9.54 4.79 -18.73
C ALA A 650 8.76 5.08 -20.03
N ARG A 651 7.44 5.24 -19.93
CA ARG A 651 6.55 5.47 -21.09
C ARG A 651 6.47 6.94 -21.49
N ALA A 652 6.41 7.85 -20.52
CA ALA A 652 6.25 9.30 -20.70
C ALA A 652 7.16 10.08 -19.73
N PRO A 653 8.49 10.08 -19.93
CA PRO A 653 9.46 10.78 -19.08
C PRO A 653 9.13 12.25 -18.79
N GLU A 654 8.56 12.96 -19.77
CA GLU A 654 8.20 14.38 -19.72
C GLU A 654 7.02 14.69 -18.76
N ASP A 655 6.24 13.68 -18.42
CA ASP A 655 5.06 13.80 -17.56
C ASP A 655 5.35 13.50 -16.10
N VAL A 656 6.57 13.09 -15.77
CA VAL A 656 6.99 12.87 -14.39
C VAL A 656 6.82 14.16 -13.57
N ARG A 657 6.12 14.03 -12.43
CA ARG A 657 5.87 15.10 -11.44
C ARG A 657 6.49 14.84 -10.07
N SER A 658 7.09 13.67 -9.86
CA SER A 658 7.80 13.37 -8.61
C SER A 658 9.22 13.93 -8.64
N ALA A 659 9.54 14.75 -7.64
CA ALA A 659 10.88 15.28 -7.44
C ALA A 659 11.89 14.18 -7.13
N GLU A 660 11.51 13.15 -6.34
CA GLU A 660 12.43 12.05 -6.02
C GLU A 660 12.84 11.28 -7.28
N LEU A 661 11.87 10.98 -8.17
CA LEU A 661 12.12 10.23 -9.40
C LEU A 661 13.06 11.00 -10.32
N LEU A 662 12.79 12.28 -10.51
CA LEU A 662 13.59 13.14 -11.37
C LEU A 662 15.00 13.34 -10.80
N ALA A 663 15.13 13.54 -9.49
CA ALA A 663 16.43 13.69 -8.83
C ALA A 663 17.31 12.46 -9.02
N GLU A 664 16.76 11.26 -8.80
CA GLU A 664 17.48 10.02 -9.00
C GLU A 664 17.82 9.79 -10.48
N GLU A 665 16.93 10.14 -11.40
CA GLU A 665 17.16 10.01 -12.83
C GLU A 665 18.28 10.94 -13.33
N ILE A 666 18.34 12.17 -12.83
CA ILE A 666 19.44 13.10 -13.12
C ILE A 666 20.76 12.51 -12.65
N ALA A 667 20.81 11.95 -11.43
CA ALA A 667 22.01 11.31 -10.91
C ALA A 667 22.39 10.04 -11.70
N ALA A 668 21.42 9.21 -12.08
CA ALA A 668 21.64 7.98 -12.83
C ALA A 668 22.17 8.22 -14.25
N ARG A 669 21.82 9.35 -14.86
CA ARG A 669 22.30 9.75 -16.20
C ARG A 669 23.66 10.42 -16.19
N SER A 670 24.13 10.89 -15.04
CA SER A 670 25.44 11.54 -14.94
C SER A 670 26.54 10.57 -15.35
N THR A 671 27.51 11.07 -16.11
CA THR A 671 28.70 10.32 -16.54
C THR A 671 29.84 10.38 -15.53
N LEU A 672 29.60 11.00 -14.38
CA LEU A 672 30.62 11.25 -13.37
C LEU A 672 30.74 10.07 -12.38
N GLY A 673 31.99 9.72 -12.03
CA GLY A 673 32.28 8.71 -10.99
C GLY A 673 31.98 7.26 -11.40
N THR A 674 31.94 6.36 -10.41
CA THR A 674 31.65 4.92 -10.59
C THR A 674 30.17 4.57 -10.37
N GLY A 675 29.34 5.54 -9.97
CA GLY A 675 27.91 5.41 -9.67
C GLY A 675 27.44 6.43 -8.62
N TYR A 676 26.18 6.32 -8.21
CA TYR A 676 25.59 7.12 -7.13
C TYR A 676 25.10 6.23 -5.99
N VAL A 677 25.04 6.79 -4.79
CA VAL A 677 24.36 6.19 -3.63
C VAL A 677 23.05 6.92 -3.42
N TRP A 678 21.94 6.19 -3.40
CA TRP A 678 20.62 6.74 -3.12
C TRP A 678 20.28 6.63 -1.63
N ASP A 679 20.01 7.76 -1.00
CA ASP A 679 19.43 7.85 0.32
C ASP A 679 17.91 8.05 0.17
N SER A 680 17.15 7.00 0.50
CA SER A 680 15.68 7.02 0.38
C SER A 680 15.03 7.89 1.47
N ASP A 681 15.71 8.09 2.59
CA ASP A 681 15.18 8.85 3.71
C ASP A 681 15.36 10.36 3.48
N LEU A 682 16.43 10.74 2.77
CA LEU A 682 16.71 12.12 2.35
C LEU A 682 16.30 12.45 0.91
N MET A 683 15.72 11.48 0.18
CA MET A 683 15.38 11.60 -1.25
C MET A 683 16.53 12.16 -2.09
N ARG A 684 17.74 11.65 -1.83
CA ARG A 684 18.98 12.25 -2.31
C ARG A 684 19.90 11.21 -2.94
N ALA A 685 20.37 11.49 -4.14
CA ALA A 685 21.52 10.82 -4.71
C ALA A 685 22.81 11.58 -4.34
N ARG A 686 23.83 10.83 -3.92
CA ARG A 686 25.20 11.36 -3.74
C ARG A 686 26.16 10.70 -4.72
N LEU A 687 26.93 11.53 -5.43
CA LEU A 687 28.05 11.10 -6.24
C LEU A 687 29.34 11.68 -5.64
N SER A 688 30.33 10.82 -5.43
CA SER A 688 31.65 11.21 -4.92
C SER A 688 32.68 11.00 -6.01
N LEU A 689 33.42 12.06 -6.35
CA LEU A 689 34.46 12.03 -7.37
C LEU A 689 35.85 11.89 -6.75
N PRO A 690 36.80 11.22 -7.42
CA PRO A 690 38.18 11.09 -6.94
C PRO A 690 38.85 12.44 -6.61
N SER A 691 38.45 13.50 -7.31
CA SER A 691 38.91 14.88 -7.13
C SER A 691 38.54 15.53 -5.79
N GLY A 692 37.73 14.86 -4.95
CA GLY A 692 37.18 15.42 -3.70
C GLY A 692 35.91 16.27 -3.90
N CYS A 693 35.39 16.30 -5.12
CA CYS A 693 34.10 16.90 -5.44
C CYS A 693 32.95 15.93 -5.08
N GLU A 694 31.98 16.44 -4.34
CA GLU A 694 30.74 15.74 -3.98
C GLU A 694 29.57 16.43 -4.67
N LEU A 695 28.71 15.62 -5.28
CA LEU A 695 27.47 16.05 -5.89
C LEU A 695 26.30 15.47 -5.11
N ASP A 696 25.48 16.34 -4.54
CA ASP A 696 24.21 15.97 -3.91
C ASP A 696 23.06 16.40 -4.84
N VAL A 697 22.24 15.45 -5.30
CA VAL A 697 21.01 15.70 -6.09
C VAL A 697 19.82 15.26 -5.24
N ALA A 698 19.00 16.21 -4.78
CA ALA A 698 17.90 15.96 -3.86
C ALA A 698 16.55 16.36 -4.47
N GLY A 699 15.54 15.52 -4.29
CA GLY A 699 14.15 15.87 -4.61
C GLY A 699 13.51 16.63 -3.44
N ASP A 700 12.97 17.82 -3.71
CA ASP A 700 12.09 18.56 -2.81
C ASP A 700 10.64 18.43 -3.31
N GLU A 701 9.94 17.41 -2.81
CA GLU A 701 8.56 17.14 -3.22
C GLU A 701 7.59 18.26 -2.79
N SER A 702 7.82 18.89 -1.63
CA SER A 702 6.95 19.96 -1.12
C SER A 702 7.05 21.22 -1.99
N GLY A 703 8.26 21.54 -2.45
CA GLY A 703 8.51 22.61 -3.42
C GLY A 703 8.25 22.21 -4.88
N SER A 704 8.07 20.91 -5.17
CA SER A 704 8.05 20.36 -6.53
C SER A 704 9.31 20.78 -7.33
N GLU A 705 10.48 20.70 -6.71
CA GLU A 705 11.77 21.05 -7.30
C GLU A 705 12.82 19.94 -7.09
N VAL A 706 13.83 19.90 -7.96
CA VAL A 706 15.08 19.17 -7.71
C VAL A 706 16.15 20.18 -7.35
N VAL A 707 16.83 19.96 -6.23
CA VAL A 707 17.93 20.78 -5.73
C VAL A 707 19.24 20.03 -5.90
N VAL A 708 20.22 20.68 -6.51
CA VAL A 708 21.58 20.16 -6.68
C VAL A 708 22.55 21.01 -5.90
N ALA A 709 23.43 20.37 -5.14
CA ALA A 709 24.58 21.01 -4.53
C ALA A 709 25.87 20.34 -5.00
N ILE A 710 26.74 21.12 -5.65
CA ILE A 710 28.12 20.74 -5.96
C ILE A 710 29.00 21.29 -4.84
N ARG A 711 29.76 20.44 -4.14
CA ARG A 711 30.65 20.87 -3.07
C ARG A 711 32.02 20.23 -3.23
N TRP A 712 33.07 21.03 -3.16
CA TRP A 712 34.42 20.50 -3.02
C TRP A 712 34.80 20.39 -1.54
N ARG A 713 35.31 19.23 -1.13
CA ARG A 713 35.87 18.98 0.21
C ARG A 713 37.30 18.47 0.11
N SER A 714 38.15 18.86 1.06
CA SER A 714 39.52 18.35 1.21
C SER A 714 39.54 16.92 1.80
N GLN A 715 38.71 16.01 1.27
CA GLN A 715 38.54 14.63 1.72
C GLN A 715 38.76 13.59 0.61
N GLY A 716 39.18 14.02 -0.60
CA GLY A 716 39.53 13.13 -1.71
C GLY A 716 40.85 12.37 -1.49
N THR A 717 41.12 11.38 -2.35
CA THR A 717 42.34 10.56 -2.31
C THR A 717 43.59 11.31 -2.78
N GLU A 718 43.40 12.41 -3.49
CA GLU A 718 44.47 13.23 -4.06
C GLU A 718 44.82 14.41 -3.14
N LYS A 719 46.10 14.56 -2.79
CA LYS A 719 46.60 15.65 -1.95
C LYS A 719 47.03 16.83 -2.81
N TRP A 720 46.15 17.81 -2.97
CA TRP A 720 46.44 18.99 -3.77
C TRP A 720 46.93 20.17 -2.91
N LYS A 721 48.18 20.61 -3.14
CA LYS A 721 48.71 21.87 -2.57
C LYS A 721 48.12 23.05 -3.35
N HIS A 722 47.62 24.09 -2.65
CA HIS A 722 47.11 25.35 -3.23
C HIS A 722 45.74 25.34 -3.97
N VAL A 723 45.00 24.22 -4.00
CA VAL A 723 43.66 24.16 -4.65
C VAL A 723 42.68 25.20 -4.10
N THR A 724 42.80 25.53 -2.81
CA THR A 724 41.96 26.53 -2.15
C THR A 724 41.96 27.92 -2.82
N LYS A 725 43.02 28.26 -3.58
CA LYS A 725 43.11 29.52 -4.35
C LYS A 725 42.19 29.56 -5.56
N TYR A 726 41.93 28.41 -6.19
CA TYR A 726 41.18 28.32 -7.46
C TYR A 726 39.70 27.97 -7.26
N LEU A 727 39.34 27.51 -6.06
CA LEU A 727 37.97 27.15 -5.69
C LEU A 727 36.91 28.25 -5.94
N PRO A 728 37.16 29.55 -5.67
CA PRO A 728 36.17 30.59 -5.93
C PRO A 728 35.85 30.78 -7.42
N GLU A 729 36.89 30.75 -8.27
CA GLU A 729 36.73 30.90 -9.72
C GLU A 729 36.01 29.69 -10.32
N ALA A 730 36.38 28.48 -9.86
CA ALA A 730 35.70 27.24 -10.24
C ALA A 730 34.21 27.28 -9.90
N ALA A 731 33.84 27.72 -8.69
CA ALA A 731 32.44 27.85 -8.28
C ALA A 731 31.66 28.88 -9.12
N GLN A 732 32.29 30.00 -9.49
CA GLN A 732 31.64 31.00 -10.34
C GLN A 732 31.40 30.45 -11.76
N LYS A 733 32.39 29.77 -12.35
CA LYS A 733 32.29 29.11 -13.66
C LYS A 733 31.22 28.02 -13.65
N ALA A 734 31.23 27.14 -12.65
CA ALA A 734 30.23 26.10 -12.47
C ALA A 734 28.80 26.68 -12.38
N GLY A 735 28.60 27.74 -11.58
CA GLY A 735 27.31 28.41 -11.47
C GLY A 735 26.83 29.05 -12.79
N ALA A 736 27.75 29.59 -13.60
CA ALA A 736 27.41 30.13 -14.93
C ALA A 736 26.99 29.03 -15.91
N LEU A 737 27.72 27.91 -15.93
CA LEU A 737 27.38 26.75 -16.77
C LEU A 737 26.00 26.17 -16.42
N LEU A 738 25.71 25.99 -15.14
CA LEU A 738 24.42 25.47 -14.68
C LEU A 738 23.27 26.38 -15.13
N ARG A 739 23.39 27.70 -14.98
CA ARG A 739 22.38 28.65 -15.47
C ARG A 739 22.18 28.56 -16.98
N GLY A 740 23.28 28.43 -17.74
CA GLY A 740 23.21 28.24 -19.19
C GLY A 740 22.44 27.00 -19.63
N HIS A 741 22.34 25.99 -18.76
CA HIS A 741 21.64 24.72 -19.03
C HIS A 741 20.23 24.64 -18.41
N GLY A 742 19.72 25.74 -17.85
CA GLY A 742 18.35 25.86 -17.35
C GLY A 742 18.19 25.64 -15.84
N TRP A 743 19.28 25.56 -15.08
CA TRP A 743 19.22 25.54 -13.61
C TRP A 743 19.04 26.95 -13.04
N ARG A 744 18.22 27.08 -11.98
CA ARG A 744 18.01 28.32 -11.23
C ARG A 744 19.02 28.42 -10.09
N SER A 745 19.67 29.57 -9.95
CA SER A 745 20.67 29.78 -8.89
C SER A 745 19.99 29.92 -7.53
N ARG A 746 20.42 29.13 -6.52
CA ARG A 746 19.99 29.29 -5.12
C ARG A 746 21.05 29.95 -4.26
N SER A 747 22.24 29.34 -4.19
CA SER A 747 23.33 29.88 -3.38
C SER A 747 24.69 29.54 -3.97
N THR A 748 25.67 30.42 -3.78
CA THR A 748 27.09 30.14 -4.09
C THR A 748 27.88 30.44 -2.83
N LYS A 749 28.55 29.43 -2.28
CA LYS A 749 29.35 29.57 -1.05
C LYS A 749 30.82 29.41 -1.38
N THR A 750 31.63 30.39 -1.00
CA THR A 750 33.09 30.36 -1.14
C THR A 750 33.72 30.72 0.20
N GLY A 751 34.64 29.88 0.69
CA GLY A 751 35.36 30.09 1.95
C GLY A 751 36.73 29.42 1.95
N PRO A 752 37.57 29.65 2.98
CA PRO A 752 38.90 29.04 3.07
C PRO A 752 38.76 27.51 3.16
N GLY A 753 39.15 26.79 2.09
CA GLY A 753 39.10 25.33 2.06
C GLY A 753 37.77 24.69 1.61
N ALA A 754 36.76 25.48 1.24
CA ALA A 754 35.49 24.95 0.74
C ALA A 754 34.85 25.90 -0.28
N ALA A 755 34.40 25.36 -1.41
CA ALA A 755 33.53 26.06 -2.33
C ALA A 755 32.40 25.15 -2.79
N GLY A 756 31.25 25.75 -3.06
CA GLY A 756 30.11 25.03 -3.58
C GLY A 756 29.09 25.93 -4.24
N VAL A 757 28.33 25.29 -5.13
CA VAL A 757 27.24 25.91 -5.89
C VAL A 757 25.98 25.11 -5.63
N GLU A 758 24.89 25.80 -5.35
CA GLU A 758 23.58 25.22 -5.16
C GLU A 758 22.60 25.81 -6.18
N VAL A 759 21.92 24.92 -6.89
CA VAL A 759 20.94 25.27 -7.92
C VAL A 759 19.67 24.44 -7.75
N SER A 760 18.56 24.89 -8.33
CA SER A 760 17.33 24.11 -8.41
C SER A 760 16.66 24.19 -9.78
N VAL A 761 15.75 23.27 -10.05
CA VAL A 761 14.87 23.29 -11.21
C VAL A 761 13.50 22.75 -10.80
N SER A 762 12.43 23.33 -11.34
CA SER A 762 11.09 22.79 -11.11
C SER A 762 10.97 21.41 -11.77
N VAL A 763 10.21 20.49 -11.16
CA VAL A 763 10.08 19.14 -11.71
C VAL A 763 9.45 19.15 -13.11
N ALA A 764 8.44 19.99 -13.33
CA ALA A 764 7.78 20.11 -14.64
C ALA A 764 8.73 20.56 -15.76
N GLU A 765 9.64 21.51 -15.49
CA GLU A 765 10.65 21.94 -16.46
C GLU A 765 11.76 20.90 -16.62
N GLY A 766 12.18 20.30 -15.50
CA GLY A 766 13.28 19.36 -15.45
C GLY A 766 12.99 18.06 -16.19
N SER A 767 11.79 17.50 -16.02
CA SER A 767 11.35 16.29 -16.72
C SER A 767 11.38 16.43 -18.25
N ARG A 768 11.18 17.64 -18.78
CA ARG A 768 11.24 17.93 -20.23
C ARG A 768 12.65 18.18 -20.76
N SER A 769 13.62 18.42 -19.86
CA SER A 769 14.96 18.90 -20.21
C SER A 769 16.09 18.06 -19.59
N ILE A 770 15.81 16.82 -19.17
CA ILE A 770 16.72 15.98 -18.37
C ILE A 770 18.13 15.94 -18.98
N LYS A 771 18.24 15.63 -20.28
CA LYS A 771 19.53 15.54 -20.97
C LYS A 771 20.35 16.83 -20.85
N ARG A 772 19.72 17.98 -21.15
CA ARG A 772 20.37 19.29 -21.06
C ARG A 772 20.82 19.61 -19.64
N LEU A 773 20.00 19.26 -18.64
CA LEU A 773 20.34 19.49 -17.23
C LEU A 773 21.54 18.66 -16.78
N VAL A 774 21.60 17.39 -17.18
CA VAL A 774 22.71 16.47 -16.88
C VAL A 774 23.99 16.90 -17.58
N ASP A 775 23.94 17.31 -18.85
CA ASP A 775 25.12 17.81 -19.57
C ASP A 775 25.73 19.03 -18.86
N GLY A 776 24.88 19.96 -18.39
CA GLY A 776 25.32 21.12 -17.62
C GLY A 776 25.85 20.77 -16.23
N LEU A 777 25.26 19.76 -15.58
CA LEU A 777 25.68 19.23 -14.29
C LEU A 777 27.09 18.62 -14.36
N ASP A 778 27.31 17.77 -15.35
CA ASP A 778 28.59 17.10 -15.59
C ASP A 778 29.68 18.11 -15.93
N ALA A 779 29.39 19.09 -16.79
CA ALA A 779 30.33 20.16 -17.12
C ALA A 779 30.68 21.04 -15.91
N ALA A 780 29.70 21.34 -15.05
CA ALA A 780 29.91 22.14 -13.85
C ALA A 780 30.73 21.41 -12.79
N ALA A 781 30.52 20.10 -12.60
CA ALA A 781 31.30 19.29 -11.67
C ALA A 781 32.78 19.20 -12.08
N ARG A 782 33.07 19.06 -13.38
CA ARG A 782 34.43 19.05 -13.93
C ARG A 782 35.20 20.36 -13.72
N CYS A 783 34.52 21.47 -13.44
CA CYS A 783 35.21 22.72 -13.06
C CYS A 783 35.98 22.60 -11.74
N PHE A 784 35.68 21.60 -10.93
CA PHE A 784 36.35 21.30 -9.66
C PHE A 784 37.37 20.15 -9.77
N GLU A 785 37.63 19.66 -10.99
CA GLU A 785 38.74 18.74 -11.27
C GLU A 785 39.99 19.58 -11.57
N PHE A 786 40.97 19.51 -10.67
CA PHE A 786 42.24 20.23 -10.82
C PHE A 786 43.29 19.24 -11.34
N SER A 787 44.09 19.68 -12.31
CA SER A 787 45.18 18.90 -12.94
C SER A 787 46.54 19.27 -12.40
#